data_AF-A0A0M9YN88-F1
#
_entry.id   AF-A0A0M9YN88-F1
#
_cell.length_a   1.000
_cell.length_b   1.000
_cell.length_c   1.000
_cell.angle_alpha   90.00
_cell.angle_beta   90.00
_cell.angle_gamma   90.00
#
_symmetry.space_group_name_H-M   'P 1'
#
loop_
_entity.id
_entity.type
_entity.pdbx_description
1 polymer ?
#
loop_
_entity_poly.entity_id
_entity_poly.type
_entity_poly.pdbx_seq_one_letter_code
_entity_poly.pdbx_strand_id
1 'polypeptide(L)'
;MGIGITREHQELAEAVRGWAARTVPPEEVRKLLDGPPRTGVRPAYWDALAAAGLLAPHLEGGNLLDLAVAVEEAARAALPGPYLAGALASALLDRAGADDLAAALADGTRVGAVALGPGSLTAVAVEGGGHLLDGLAPPVLGAGEADLVLLAAEAAHGTCWFAVDTAGLDIRTHESADPTRPTAEVRARAITVPPGRLLALDAALVRDLACVLFAADACGTAAWAVHTAADYAKTREQFGRPIGRFQGVKHLCADMLVRLEQARALVWDAARATDEPAEVRSLVAALAAATALDAAYSCAKDCIQVLGGIGFTWEHDAHIHLRRAVVARQLLGAGDGHRLRAVRLAAGGARRELRLELPARAEDHRAKARAAIEDAHGLDPAAARRILAPTGYAAPHLPPPYGLGAGPVEQLVVQQEMATAGVKVADLGIATWVVPSLLAHGTPAQQDAYVPATLRGDLTWCQLFSEPGAGSDLASLRTRAERTADGSWRVNGQKVWTSSAHTADFGILLARTDPTAPKHKGLGYFVIDMTTPGIDVRPLKEITGEALFNEVFLDDVLLPADALVGAVDGGWKVARDTLGNERVHMADQMTFDTGLEALITHSAALDGSYRARIGALAAEAHALACIGLRTTLRQVSGAEPGAGASVRKLVQTPHQQKTAELALELLGPAGAVREGAGERAVHGMLMSRCLTIAGGTTQVQLNVVAERILGLPRD
;
A
#
# COMPACT_ATOMS: atom_id res chain seq x y z
N MET A 1 -6.99 -5.94 3.80
CA MET A 1 -6.96 -5.58 5.25
C MET A 1 -7.77 -4.30 5.43
N GLY A 2 -8.28 -3.95 6.62
CA GLY A 2 -8.91 -2.63 6.82
C GLY A 2 -7.88 -1.48 6.86
N ILE A 3 -8.35 -0.24 6.99
CA ILE A 3 -7.49 0.93 7.27
C ILE A 3 -6.75 0.71 8.59
N GLY A 4 -7.46 0.37 9.67
CA GLY A 4 -6.85 0.01 10.96
C GLY A 4 -6.18 -1.37 10.93
N ILE A 5 -5.08 -1.53 11.66
CA ILE A 5 -4.25 -2.75 11.62
C ILE A 5 -4.12 -3.46 12.97
N THR A 6 -4.44 -2.80 14.08
CA THR A 6 -4.39 -3.41 15.42
C THR A 6 -5.62 -4.28 15.66
N ARG A 7 -5.62 -5.03 16.76
CA ARG A 7 -6.75 -5.88 17.15
C ARG A 7 -7.99 -5.04 17.48
N GLU A 8 -7.82 -3.96 18.22
CA GLU A 8 -8.89 -3.04 18.62
C GLU A 8 -9.57 -2.44 17.39
N HIS A 9 -8.79 -2.03 16.38
CA HIS A 9 -9.35 -1.56 15.12
C HIS A 9 -10.13 -2.65 14.37
N GLN A 10 -9.69 -3.91 14.44
CA GLN A 10 -10.41 -5.03 13.81
C GLN A 10 -11.75 -5.29 14.52
N GLU A 11 -11.75 -5.28 15.85
CA GLU A 11 -12.95 -5.41 16.68
C GLU A 11 -13.93 -4.27 16.43
N LEU A 12 -13.45 -3.02 16.31
CA LEU A 12 -14.26 -1.86 15.92
C LEU A 12 -14.86 -2.04 14.51
N ALA A 13 -14.06 -2.45 13.54
CA ALA A 13 -14.53 -2.68 12.17
C ALA A 13 -15.61 -3.78 12.12
N GLU A 14 -15.43 -4.87 12.86
CA GLU A 14 -16.42 -5.94 12.99
C GLU A 14 -17.69 -5.48 13.67
N ALA A 15 -17.59 -4.66 14.72
CA ALA A 15 -18.73 -4.08 15.42
C ALA A 15 -19.57 -3.20 14.49
N VAL A 16 -18.94 -2.28 13.74
CA VAL A 16 -19.62 -1.39 12.78
C VAL A 16 -20.26 -2.20 11.67
N ARG A 17 -19.54 -3.16 11.07
CA ARG A 17 -20.06 -4.03 10.00
C ARG A 17 -21.25 -4.85 10.48
N GLY A 18 -21.13 -5.46 11.65
CA GLY A 18 -22.19 -6.28 12.24
C GLY A 18 -23.43 -5.44 12.58
N TRP A 19 -23.24 -4.22 13.10
CA TRP A 19 -24.32 -3.28 13.35
C TRP A 19 -25.02 -2.88 12.04
N ALA A 20 -24.27 -2.47 11.03
CA ALA A 20 -24.83 -2.00 9.76
C ALA A 20 -25.63 -3.10 9.05
N ALA A 21 -25.11 -4.34 9.02
CA ALA A 21 -25.81 -5.48 8.42
C ALA A 21 -27.15 -5.81 9.07
N ARG A 22 -27.32 -5.51 10.38
CA ARG A 22 -28.59 -5.77 11.10
C ARG A 22 -29.58 -4.62 10.95
N THR A 23 -29.10 -3.38 10.91
CA THR A 23 -29.94 -2.19 11.07
C THR A 23 -30.24 -1.50 9.74
N VAL A 24 -29.37 -1.64 8.74
CA VAL A 24 -29.50 -0.96 7.44
C VAL A 24 -29.21 -1.96 6.31
N PRO A 25 -30.14 -2.89 6.05
CA PRO A 25 -29.94 -3.86 4.99
C PRO A 25 -30.11 -3.20 3.60
N PRO A 26 -29.50 -3.76 2.53
CA PRO A 26 -29.45 -3.11 1.21
C PRO A 26 -30.81 -2.71 0.64
N GLU A 27 -31.87 -3.48 0.92
CA GLU A 27 -33.23 -3.17 0.51
C GLU A 27 -33.75 -1.84 1.08
N GLU A 28 -33.40 -1.49 2.32
CA GLU A 28 -33.78 -0.21 2.92
C GLU A 28 -33.04 0.95 2.25
N VAL A 29 -31.77 0.74 1.87
CA VAL A 29 -30.98 1.73 1.13
C VAL A 29 -31.61 1.97 -0.25
N ARG A 30 -32.04 0.92 -0.95
CA ARG A 30 -32.67 1.03 -2.28
C ARG A 30 -34.00 1.77 -2.26
N LYS A 31 -34.78 1.69 -1.17
CA LYS A 31 -36.04 2.47 -1.03
C LYS A 31 -35.82 3.99 -1.09
N LEU A 32 -34.60 4.46 -0.82
CA LEU A 32 -34.26 5.88 -0.90
C LEU A 32 -34.02 6.36 -2.33
N LEU A 33 -33.78 5.45 -3.28
CA LEU A 33 -33.40 5.80 -4.65
C LEU A 33 -34.50 6.54 -5.42
N ASP A 34 -35.76 6.12 -5.22
CA ASP A 34 -36.94 6.68 -5.89
C ASP A 34 -37.77 7.58 -4.96
N GLY A 35 -37.28 7.81 -3.73
CA GLY A 35 -37.94 8.65 -2.74
C GLY A 35 -37.72 10.15 -2.99
N PRO A 36 -38.67 11.02 -2.61
CA PRO A 36 -38.44 12.46 -2.69
C PRO A 36 -37.33 12.90 -1.71
N PRO A 37 -36.56 13.95 -2.02
CA PRO A 37 -35.60 14.53 -1.09
C PRO A 37 -36.27 14.90 0.24
N ARG A 38 -35.68 14.50 1.36
CA ARG A 38 -36.20 14.78 2.71
C ARG A 38 -35.42 15.92 3.35
N THR A 39 -36.11 16.81 4.05
CA THR A 39 -35.53 17.91 4.84
C THR A 39 -36.05 17.81 6.27
N GLY A 40 -35.18 17.94 7.26
CA GLY A 40 -35.51 17.88 8.69
C GLY A 40 -35.90 16.49 9.20
N VAL A 41 -35.55 15.42 8.47
CA VAL A 41 -35.87 14.04 8.87
C VAL A 41 -34.58 13.27 9.15
N ARG A 42 -34.33 13.00 10.44
CA ARG A 42 -33.20 12.19 10.90
C ARG A 42 -33.39 10.71 10.48
N PRO A 43 -32.31 9.98 10.13
CA PRO A 43 -32.43 8.56 9.81
C PRO A 43 -32.96 7.74 10.98
N ALA A 44 -33.83 6.78 10.71
CA ALA A 44 -34.46 5.94 11.74
C ALA A 44 -33.46 5.13 12.57
N TYR A 45 -32.27 4.84 12.03
CA TYR A 45 -31.23 4.10 12.73
C TYR A 45 -30.36 4.98 13.66
N TRP A 46 -30.49 6.31 13.62
CA TRP A 46 -29.50 7.21 14.20
C TRP A 46 -29.38 7.06 15.71
N ASP A 47 -30.49 6.97 16.44
CA ASP A 47 -30.47 6.75 17.90
C ASP A 47 -29.82 5.40 18.26
N ALA A 48 -30.05 4.36 17.45
CA ALA A 48 -29.42 3.06 17.65
C ALA A 48 -27.92 3.06 17.31
N LEU A 49 -27.47 3.96 16.43
CA LEU A 49 -26.06 4.16 16.11
C LEU A 49 -25.35 4.94 17.23
N ALA A 50 -26.02 5.96 17.78
CA ALA A 50 -25.56 6.72 18.94
C ALA A 50 -25.43 5.83 20.19
N ALA A 51 -26.46 5.04 20.50
CA ALA A 51 -26.46 4.11 21.63
C ALA A 51 -25.38 3.02 21.52
N ALA A 52 -24.90 2.73 20.31
CA ALA A 52 -23.78 1.82 20.08
C ALA A 52 -22.39 2.49 20.19
N GLY A 53 -22.33 3.80 20.43
CA GLY A 53 -21.08 4.58 20.51
C GLY A 53 -20.36 4.77 19.18
N LEU A 54 -21.06 4.62 18.05
CA LEU A 54 -20.43 4.54 16.72
C LEU A 54 -20.45 5.86 15.94
N LEU A 55 -21.08 6.93 16.47
CA LEU A 55 -21.13 8.24 15.82
C LEU A 55 -19.80 8.99 15.85
N ALA A 56 -19.09 8.93 16.98
CA ALA A 56 -17.85 9.67 17.19
C ALA A 56 -16.83 8.87 18.04
N PRO A 57 -16.38 7.69 17.59
CA PRO A 57 -15.45 6.84 18.35
C PRO A 57 -14.07 7.48 18.65
N HIS A 58 -13.81 8.70 18.16
CA HIS A 58 -12.57 9.43 18.41
C HIS A 58 -12.58 10.28 19.70
N LEU A 59 -13.75 10.55 20.30
CA LEU A 59 -13.84 11.46 21.46
C LEU A 59 -13.61 10.75 22.81
N GLU A 60 -14.03 9.48 22.94
CA GLU A 60 -13.97 8.73 24.21
C GLU A 60 -12.68 7.90 24.33
N GLY A 61 -11.53 8.55 24.25
CA GLY A 61 -10.21 7.89 24.33
C GLY A 61 -9.77 7.19 23.04
N GLY A 62 -10.53 7.36 21.96
CA GLY A 62 -10.10 7.01 20.61
C GLY A 62 -9.35 8.15 19.91
N ASN A 63 -9.18 8.02 18.61
CA ASN A 63 -8.52 9.01 17.77
C ASN A 63 -9.09 9.01 16.34
N LEU A 64 -8.53 9.85 15.46
CA LEU A 64 -9.00 9.98 14.08
C LEU A 64 -8.89 8.68 13.26
N LEU A 65 -7.95 7.79 13.58
CA LEU A 65 -7.84 6.47 12.94
C LEU A 65 -9.02 5.57 13.31
N ASP A 66 -9.49 5.61 14.56
CA ASP A 66 -10.70 4.88 14.98
C ASP A 66 -11.94 5.38 14.21
N LEU A 67 -12.07 6.69 14.06
CA LEU A 67 -13.13 7.28 13.23
C LEU A 67 -13.01 6.87 11.76
N ALA A 68 -11.80 6.88 11.19
CA ALA A 68 -11.57 6.45 9.82
C ALA A 68 -11.94 4.97 9.59
N VAL A 69 -11.68 4.09 10.57
CA VAL A 69 -12.09 2.68 10.55
C VAL A 69 -13.62 2.56 10.53
N ALA A 70 -14.31 3.31 11.38
CA ALA A 70 -15.78 3.29 11.41
C ALA A 70 -16.39 3.84 10.12
N VAL A 71 -15.83 4.92 9.57
CA VAL A 71 -16.23 5.51 8.29
C VAL A 71 -16.02 4.54 7.12
N GLU A 72 -14.91 3.80 7.08
CA GLU A 72 -14.68 2.78 6.05
C GLU A 72 -15.78 1.71 6.04
N GLU A 73 -16.12 1.16 7.21
CA GLU A 73 -17.14 0.09 7.28
C GLU A 73 -18.55 0.62 7.05
N ALA A 74 -18.87 1.84 7.51
CA ALA A 74 -20.14 2.50 7.21
C ALA A 74 -20.31 2.75 5.69
N ALA A 75 -19.23 3.17 5.01
CA ALA A 75 -19.23 3.37 3.57
C ALA A 75 -19.35 2.05 2.80
N ARG A 76 -18.68 0.99 3.27
CA ARG A 76 -18.77 -0.37 2.73
C ARG A 76 -20.21 -0.92 2.81
N ALA A 77 -20.94 -0.61 3.87
CA ALA A 77 -22.33 -1.00 4.06
C ALA A 77 -23.34 -0.12 3.29
N ALA A 78 -22.86 0.83 2.49
CA ALA A 78 -23.69 1.84 1.86
C ALA A 78 -24.58 2.62 2.85
N LEU A 79 -24.11 2.88 4.09
CA LEU A 79 -24.93 3.57 5.12
C LEU A 79 -25.44 4.91 4.59
N PRO A 80 -26.77 5.17 4.51
CA PRO A 80 -27.30 6.39 3.93
C PRO A 80 -27.16 7.59 4.88
N GLY A 81 -27.72 8.74 4.52
CA GLY A 81 -27.85 9.88 5.44
C GLY A 81 -26.52 10.57 5.82
N PRO A 82 -26.44 11.21 7.00
CA PRO A 82 -25.48 12.26 7.28
C PRO A 82 -24.25 11.75 8.03
N TYR A 83 -24.02 10.44 8.13
CA TYR A 83 -22.97 9.86 8.98
C TYR A 83 -21.57 10.44 8.69
N LEU A 84 -21.15 10.47 7.42
CA LEU A 84 -19.85 11.03 7.04
C LEU A 84 -19.75 12.53 7.36
N ALA A 85 -20.84 13.28 7.13
CA ALA A 85 -20.88 14.71 7.39
C ALA A 85 -20.84 15.02 8.90
N GLY A 86 -21.55 14.23 9.70
CA GLY A 86 -21.56 14.30 11.16
C GLY A 86 -20.22 13.90 11.76
N ALA A 87 -19.58 12.84 11.25
CA ALA A 87 -18.24 12.43 11.63
C ALA A 87 -17.21 13.56 11.41
N LEU A 88 -17.27 14.23 10.24
CA LEU A 88 -16.41 15.39 9.97
C LEU A 88 -16.74 16.58 10.88
N ALA A 89 -18.02 16.87 11.11
CA ALA A 89 -18.42 17.95 12.01
C ALA A 89 -17.92 17.71 13.43
N SER A 90 -18.03 16.47 13.93
CA SER A 90 -17.57 16.07 15.25
C SER A 90 -16.05 16.23 15.40
N ALA A 91 -15.27 15.74 14.43
CA ALA A 91 -13.81 15.89 14.43
C ALA A 91 -13.35 17.36 14.36
N LEU A 92 -14.13 18.24 13.70
CA LEU A 92 -13.82 19.67 13.63
C LEU A 92 -14.20 20.41 14.92
N LEU A 93 -15.32 20.05 15.55
CA LEU A 93 -15.72 20.65 16.82
C LEU A 93 -14.76 20.28 17.95
N ASP A 94 -14.29 19.03 17.98
CA ASP A 94 -13.22 18.57 18.87
C ASP A 94 -11.95 19.43 18.70
N ARG A 95 -11.50 19.60 17.46
CA ARG A 95 -10.32 20.43 17.17
C ARG A 95 -10.51 21.91 17.48
N ALA A 96 -11.74 22.40 17.43
CA ALA A 96 -12.07 23.78 17.79
C ALA A 96 -12.19 23.99 19.32
N GLY A 97 -12.15 22.93 20.14
CA GLY A 97 -12.42 22.98 21.57
C GLY A 97 -13.88 23.26 21.91
N ALA A 98 -14.80 22.89 21.02
CA ALA A 98 -16.24 23.07 21.18
C ALA A 98 -16.90 21.81 21.78
N ASP A 99 -16.41 21.39 22.94
CA ASP A 99 -16.66 20.09 23.57
C ASP A 99 -18.16 19.77 23.72
N ASP A 100 -18.97 20.75 24.15
CA ASP A 100 -20.42 20.58 24.31
C ASP A 100 -21.12 20.23 22.99
N LEU A 101 -20.69 20.84 21.88
CA LEU A 101 -21.25 20.56 20.55
C LEU A 101 -20.74 19.23 20.01
N ALA A 102 -19.47 18.89 20.26
CA ALA A 102 -18.89 17.62 19.87
C ALA A 102 -19.58 16.45 20.61
N ALA A 103 -19.80 16.59 21.92
CA ALA A 103 -20.51 15.61 22.75
C ALA A 103 -21.96 15.41 22.27
N ALA A 104 -22.66 16.49 21.90
CA ALA A 104 -24.02 16.42 21.38
C ALA A 104 -24.12 15.71 20.01
N LEU A 105 -23.05 15.73 19.20
CA LEU A 105 -22.98 14.91 17.99
C LEU A 105 -22.70 13.43 18.32
N ALA A 106 -21.88 13.19 19.35
CA ALA A 106 -21.47 11.85 19.77
C ALA A 106 -22.63 11.04 20.38
N ASP A 107 -23.39 11.66 21.28
CA ASP A 107 -24.58 11.07 21.91
C ASP A 107 -25.81 11.04 20.98
N GLY A 108 -25.66 11.63 19.79
CA GLY A 108 -26.66 11.70 18.75
C GLY A 108 -27.74 12.74 18.95
N THR A 109 -27.78 13.49 20.06
CA THR A 109 -28.79 14.54 20.29
C THR A 109 -28.83 15.59 19.19
N ARG A 110 -27.73 15.77 18.46
CA ARG A 110 -27.60 16.64 17.29
C ARG A 110 -27.10 15.84 16.07
N VAL A 111 -27.49 16.30 14.88
CA VAL A 111 -26.90 15.87 13.60
C VAL A 111 -26.09 17.01 12.99
N GLY A 112 -24.85 16.71 12.62
CA GLY A 112 -23.89 17.69 12.10
C GLY A 112 -23.69 17.60 10.59
N ALA A 113 -23.44 18.74 9.95
CA ALA A 113 -22.94 18.82 8.57
C ALA A 113 -21.90 19.93 8.41
N VAL A 114 -21.11 19.88 7.34
CA VAL A 114 -19.97 20.81 7.13
C VAL A 114 -19.95 21.32 5.70
N ALA A 115 -19.95 22.64 5.52
CA ALA A 115 -19.74 23.28 4.22
C ALA A 115 -18.23 23.31 3.89
N LEU A 116 -17.82 22.69 2.79
CA LEU A 116 -16.41 22.59 2.37
C LEU A 116 -15.95 23.84 1.60
N GLY A 117 -16.09 25.00 2.23
CA GLY A 117 -15.72 26.30 1.68
C GLY A 117 -16.83 27.35 1.85
N PRO A 118 -16.52 28.64 1.64
CA PRO A 118 -17.46 29.71 1.94
C PRO A 118 -18.57 29.89 0.89
N GLY A 119 -18.35 29.46 -0.36
CA GLY A 119 -19.30 29.73 -1.43
C GLY A 119 -19.45 31.24 -1.63
N SER A 120 -20.67 31.76 -1.44
CA SER A 120 -20.93 33.20 -1.41
C SER A 120 -21.23 33.75 -0.01
N LEU A 121 -21.06 32.95 1.05
CA LEU A 121 -21.29 33.40 2.41
C LEU A 121 -20.26 34.43 2.83
N THR A 122 -20.74 35.51 3.44
CA THR A 122 -19.94 36.57 4.03
C THR A 122 -20.26 36.70 5.52
N ALA A 123 -19.27 37.12 6.30
CA ALA A 123 -19.43 37.41 7.72
C ALA A 123 -18.94 38.82 8.05
N VAL A 124 -19.80 39.58 8.73
CA VAL A 124 -19.49 40.95 9.20
C VAL A 124 -19.63 40.98 10.71
N ALA A 125 -18.58 41.44 11.42
CA ALA A 125 -18.65 41.60 12.87
C ALA A 125 -19.75 42.60 13.25
N VAL A 126 -20.51 42.29 14.30
CA VAL A 126 -21.56 43.18 14.85
C VAL A 126 -21.24 43.63 16.27
N GLU A 127 -21.86 44.72 16.70
CA GLU A 127 -21.77 45.19 18.09
C GLU A 127 -22.18 44.07 19.06
N GLY A 128 -21.37 43.82 20.09
CA GLY A 128 -21.56 42.70 21.04
C GLY A 128 -20.73 41.44 20.75
N GLY A 129 -19.85 41.46 19.72
CA GLY A 129 -18.84 40.42 19.49
C GLY A 129 -19.31 39.23 18.65
N GLY A 130 -20.55 39.25 18.14
CA GLY A 130 -21.06 38.27 17.18
C GLY A 130 -20.73 38.62 15.73
N HIS A 131 -21.28 37.83 14.80
CA HIS A 131 -21.15 38.04 13.36
C HIS A 131 -22.51 37.96 12.67
N LEU A 132 -22.75 38.82 11.70
CA LEU A 132 -23.86 38.74 10.76
C LEU A 132 -23.42 37.91 9.56
N LEU A 133 -24.09 36.79 9.31
CA LEU A 133 -23.86 35.93 8.15
C LEU A 133 -24.93 36.16 7.09
N ASP A 134 -24.49 36.34 5.84
CA ASP A 134 -25.39 36.46 4.68
C ASP A 134 -24.77 35.79 3.45
N GLY A 135 -25.61 35.08 2.68
CA GLY A 135 -25.22 34.45 1.42
C GLY A 135 -25.54 32.96 1.37
N LEU A 136 -24.84 32.25 0.48
CA LEU A 136 -25.13 30.86 0.15
C LEU A 136 -23.87 29.99 0.27
N ALA A 137 -23.96 28.91 1.05
CA ALA A 137 -22.91 27.91 1.14
C ALA A 137 -22.81 27.10 -0.17
N PRO A 138 -21.64 26.49 -0.48
CA PRO A 138 -21.59 25.45 -1.50
C PRO A 138 -22.51 24.26 -1.11
N PRO A 139 -22.82 23.33 -2.03
CA PRO A 139 -23.62 22.16 -1.70
C PRO A 139 -23.08 21.42 -0.47
N VAL A 140 -23.91 21.27 0.57
CA VAL A 140 -23.50 20.71 1.87
C VAL A 140 -24.04 19.29 2.00
N LEU A 141 -23.15 18.30 2.08
CA LEU A 141 -23.52 16.89 2.27
C LEU A 141 -24.25 16.70 3.60
N GLY A 142 -25.41 16.05 3.58
CA GLY A 142 -26.17 15.70 4.79
C GLY A 142 -26.86 16.88 5.49
N ALA A 143 -26.74 18.12 5.01
CA ALA A 143 -27.34 19.28 5.67
C ALA A 143 -28.87 19.28 5.67
N GLY A 144 -29.50 18.54 4.76
CA GLY A 144 -30.95 18.32 4.78
C GLY A 144 -31.44 17.57 6.01
N GLU A 145 -30.56 16.82 6.68
CA GLU A 145 -30.86 16.00 7.85
C GLU A 145 -30.17 16.53 9.12
N ALA A 146 -29.44 17.64 9.01
CA ALA A 146 -28.65 18.23 10.09
C ALA A 146 -29.46 19.25 10.90
N ASP A 147 -29.14 19.33 12.20
CA ASP A 147 -29.63 20.36 13.11
C ASP A 147 -28.55 21.41 13.41
N LEU A 148 -27.28 21.07 13.13
CA LEU A 148 -26.09 21.90 13.28
C LEU A 148 -25.26 21.87 12.01
N VAL A 149 -24.93 23.04 11.45
CA VAL A 149 -24.08 23.16 10.25
C VAL A 149 -22.86 24.00 10.56
N LEU A 150 -21.68 23.49 10.21
CA LEU A 150 -20.44 24.23 10.25
C LEU A 150 -20.27 24.99 8.92
N LEU A 151 -20.35 26.32 8.98
CA LEU A 151 -20.30 27.21 7.83
C LEU A 151 -18.99 27.98 7.79
N ALA A 152 -18.31 27.93 6.64
CA ALA A 152 -17.28 28.90 6.29
C ALA A 152 -17.94 30.15 5.73
N ALA A 153 -17.41 31.32 6.06
CA ALA A 153 -17.82 32.60 5.46
C ALA A 153 -16.59 33.50 5.27
N GLU A 154 -16.59 34.27 4.18
CA GLU A 154 -15.54 35.26 3.94
C GLU A 154 -15.77 36.48 4.84
N ALA A 155 -14.76 36.82 5.65
CA ALA A 155 -14.72 38.00 6.49
C ALA A 155 -13.59 38.94 6.04
N ALA A 156 -13.53 40.13 6.65
CA ALA A 156 -12.55 41.16 6.29
C ALA A 156 -11.07 40.72 6.41
N HIS A 157 -10.79 39.70 7.23
CA HIS A 157 -9.44 39.20 7.51
C HIS A 157 -9.23 37.74 7.07
N GLY A 158 -10.08 37.24 6.17
CA GLY A 158 -10.04 35.87 5.66
C GLY A 158 -11.28 35.06 6.04
N THR A 159 -11.21 33.76 5.81
CA THR A 159 -12.34 32.86 6.06
C THR A 159 -12.50 32.56 7.56
N CYS A 160 -13.70 32.77 8.09
CA CYS A 160 -14.09 32.39 9.44
C CYS A 160 -15.04 31.18 9.42
N TRP A 161 -15.04 30.39 10.50
CA TRP A 161 -15.87 29.19 10.65
C TRP A 161 -16.88 29.34 11.79
N PHE A 162 -18.13 28.95 11.56
CA PHE A 162 -19.23 29.14 12.49
C PHE A 162 -20.05 27.86 12.69
N ALA A 163 -20.43 27.56 13.92
CA ALA A 163 -21.37 26.48 14.25
C ALA A 163 -22.81 27.03 14.35
N VAL A 164 -23.62 26.83 13.31
CA VAL A 164 -24.94 27.47 13.16
C VAL A 164 -26.06 26.44 13.27
N ASP A 165 -27.08 26.72 14.09
CA ASP A 165 -28.28 25.88 14.18
C ASP A 165 -29.15 26.06 12.92
N THR A 166 -29.65 24.97 12.34
CA THR A 166 -30.42 25.02 11.08
C THR A 166 -31.75 25.74 11.20
N ALA A 167 -32.30 25.90 12.41
CA ALA A 167 -33.49 26.70 12.67
C ALA A 167 -33.34 28.17 12.26
N GLY A 168 -32.11 28.69 12.17
CA GLY A 168 -31.81 30.03 11.69
C GLY A 168 -31.50 30.11 10.19
N LEU A 169 -31.57 29.00 9.45
CA LEU A 169 -31.11 28.90 8.05
C LEU A 169 -32.24 28.49 7.11
N ASP A 170 -32.16 28.93 5.86
CA ASP A 170 -32.97 28.39 4.77
C ASP A 170 -32.28 27.14 4.22
N ILE A 171 -32.85 25.96 4.49
CA ILE A 171 -32.32 24.66 4.04
C ILE A 171 -33.24 24.07 2.97
N ARG A 172 -32.65 23.65 1.84
CA ARG A 172 -33.36 22.91 0.79
C ARG A 172 -32.53 21.73 0.31
N THR A 173 -32.98 20.50 0.59
CA THR A 173 -32.32 19.29 0.09
C THR A 173 -32.36 19.23 -1.45
N HIS A 174 -31.23 18.92 -2.07
CA HIS A 174 -31.11 18.76 -3.51
C HIS A 174 -31.57 17.37 -3.97
N GLU A 175 -32.09 17.29 -5.19
CA GLU A 175 -32.08 16.05 -5.97
C GLU A 175 -30.63 15.71 -6.32
N SER A 176 -30.01 14.89 -5.48
CA SER A 176 -28.57 14.65 -5.52
C SER A 176 -28.20 13.49 -6.44
N ALA A 177 -26.99 13.53 -7.01
CA ALA A 177 -26.47 12.44 -7.84
C ALA A 177 -26.40 11.09 -7.09
N ASP A 178 -26.24 11.14 -5.76
CA ASP A 178 -26.50 10.03 -4.83
C ASP A 178 -27.75 10.36 -3.98
N PRO A 179 -28.90 9.74 -4.28
CA PRO A 179 -30.12 9.92 -3.48
C PRO A 179 -30.01 9.37 -2.06
N THR A 180 -29.06 8.44 -1.80
CA THR A 180 -28.90 7.81 -0.48
C THR A 180 -28.18 8.72 0.52
N ARG A 181 -27.46 9.74 0.02
CA ARG A 181 -26.75 10.74 0.83
C ARG A 181 -26.86 12.11 0.16
N PRO A 182 -28.01 12.78 0.28
CA PRO A 182 -28.23 14.01 -0.45
C PRO A 182 -27.39 15.16 0.09
N THR A 183 -27.07 16.09 -0.81
CA THR A 183 -26.59 17.43 -0.45
C THR A 183 -27.76 18.38 -0.26
N ALA A 184 -27.55 19.52 0.39
CA ALA A 184 -28.55 20.58 0.49
C ALA A 184 -27.96 21.96 0.16
N GLU A 185 -28.85 22.84 -0.31
CA GLU A 185 -28.64 24.28 -0.35
C GLU A 185 -28.78 24.82 1.08
N VAL A 186 -27.77 25.57 1.55
CA VAL A 186 -27.77 26.17 2.89
C VAL A 186 -27.56 27.67 2.75
N ARG A 187 -28.60 28.44 3.07
CA ARG A 187 -28.61 29.90 2.90
C ARG A 187 -28.79 30.61 4.23
N ALA A 188 -27.91 31.57 4.48
CA ALA A 188 -28.02 32.54 5.55
C ALA A 188 -28.66 33.82 5.00
N ARG A 189 -29.64 34.39 5.72
CA ARG A 189 -30.26 35.68 5.39
C ARG A 189 -30.06 36.65 6.54
N ALA A 190 -28.93 37.33 6.54
CA ALA A 190 -28.53 38.27 7.59
C ALA A 190 -28.78 37.71 9.01
N ILE A 191 -28.27 36.51 9.29
CA ILE A 191 -28.46 35.86 10.59
C ILE A 191 -27.37 36.29 11.55
N THR A 192 -27.72 36.60 12.80
CA THR A 192 -26.73 36.95 13.82
C THR A 192 -26.26 35.70 14.55
N VAL A 193 -24.98 35.38 14.41
CA VAL A 193 -24.30 34.27 15.09
C VAL A 193 -23.56 34.81 16.32
N PRO A 194 -23.82 34.29 17.53
CA PRO A 194 -23.18 34.77 18.75
C PRO A 194 -21.68 34.41 18.81
N PRO A 195 -20.87 35.14 19.60
CA PRO A 195 -19.41 34.92 19.70
C PRO A 195 -19.04 33.48 20.05
N GLY A 196 -19.80 32.82 20.94
CA GLY A 196 -19.55 31.44 21.35
C GLY A 196 -19.79 30.37 20.27
N ARG A 197 -20.22 30.77 19.06
CA ARG A 197 -20.38 29.88 17.90
C ARG A 197 -19.32 30.11 16.82
N LEU A 198 -18.40 31.06 17.02
CA LEU A 198 -17.20 31.19 16.17
C LEU A 198 -16.20 30.10 16.54
N LEU A 199 -15.77 29.32 15.55
CA LEU A 199 -14.86 28.19 15.73
C LEU A 199 -13.43 28.59 15.41
N ALA A 200 -12.49 28.23 16.28
CA ALA A 200 -11.06 28.44 16.07
C ALA A 200 -10.49 27.39 15.10
N LEU A 201 -10.87 27.47 13.83
CA LEU A 201 -10.46 26.54 12.78
C LEU A 201 -9.75 27.26 11.64
N ASP A 202 -8.64 26.70 11.19
CA ASP A 202 -7.99 27.12 9.95
C ASP A 202 -8.53 26.32 8.74
N ALA A 203 -8.57 26.96 7.57
CA ALA A 203 -9.13 26.34 6.36
C ALA A 203 -8.33 25.12 5.88
N ALA A 204 -7.02 25.04 6.19
CA ALA A 204 -6.20 23.89 5.80
C ALA A 204 -6.54 22.67 6.64
N LEU A 205 -6.69 22.81 7.97
CA LEU A 205 -7.14 21.75 8.87
C LEU A 205 -8.51 21.21 8.46
N VAL A 206 -9.48 22.08 8.15
CA VAL A 206 -10.80 21.63 7.69
C VAL A 206 -10.69 20.80 6.41
N ARG A 207 -9.91 21.29 5.45
CA ARG A 207 -9.66 20.56 4.20
C ARG A 207 -8.93 19.23 4.45
N ASP A 208 -7.98 19.19 5.37
CA ASP A 208 -7.20 18.00 5.69
C ASP A 208 -8.05 16.91 6.32
N LEU A 209 -8.86 17.26 7.32
CA LEU A 209 -9.78 16.31 7.96
C LEU A 209 -10.86 15.82 6.99
N ALA A 210 -11.38 16.72 6.14
CA ALA A 210 -12.27 16.32 5.06
C ALA A 210 -11.58 15.34 4.08
N CYS A 211 -10.33 15.61 3.69
CA CYS A 211 -9.52 14.69 2.87
C CYS A 211 -9.36 13.32 3.50
N VAL A 212 -9.06 13.24 4.80
CA VAL A 212 -8.89 11.96 5.51
C VAL A 212 -10.19 11.18 5.56
N LEU A 213 -11.30 11.80 5.98
CA LEU A 213 -12.56 11.09 6.19
C LEU A 213 -13.26 10.73 4.87
N PHE A 214 -13.24 11.59 3.86
CA PHE A 214 -13.73 11.22 2.52
C PHE A 214 -12.85 10.13 1.88
N ALA A 215 -11.54 10.11 2.14
CA ALA A 215 -10.68 9.04 1.68
C ALA A 215 -10.96 7.72 2.41
N ALA A 216 -11.30 7.75 3.70
CA ALA A 216 -11.76 6.57 4.44
C ALA A 216 -13.08 6.02 3.88
N ASP A 217 -14.04 6.90 3.58
CA ASP A 217 -15.30 6.54 2.94
C ASP A 217 -15.08 5.92 1.54
N ALA A 218 -14.14 6.50 0.79
CA ALA A 218 -13.72 6.00 -0.52
C ALA A 218 -13.09 4.60 -0.42
N CYS A 219 -12.27 4.33 0.60
CA CYS A 219 -11.74 2.99 0.88
C CYS A 219 -12.86 1.98 1.12
N GLY A 220 -13.90 2.34 1.87
CA GLY A 220 -15.05 1.47 2.12
C GLY A 220 -15.84 1.17 0.84
N THR A 221 -16.05 2.19 0.01
CA THR A 221 -16.68 2.07 -1.31
C THR A 221 -15.87 1.14 -2.23
N ALA A 222 -14.56 1.33 -2.31
CA ALA A 222 -13.66 0.47 -3.08
C ALA A 222 -13.63 -0.96 -2.53
N ALA A 223 -13.66 -1.14 -1.20
CA ALA A 223 -13.69 -2.45 -0.56
C ALA A 223 -14.95 -3.24 -0.92
N TRP A 224 -16.12 -2.62 -0.85
CA TRP A 224 -17.35 -3.24 -1.31
C TRP A 224 -17.22 -3.67 -2.77
N ALA A 225 -16.75 -2.78 -3.65
CA ALA A 225 -16.60 -3.05 -5.07
C ALA A 225 -15.66 -4.24 -5.37
N VAL A 226 -14.50 -4.30 -4.70
CA VAL A 226 -13.54 -5.42 -4.82
C VAL A 226 -14.17 -6.75 -4.40
N HIS A 227 -14.83 -6.78 -3.25
CA HIS A 227 -15.42 -8.02 -2.73
C HIS A 227 -16.59 -8.50 -3.59
N THR A 228 -17.50 -7.61 -3.96
CA THR A 228 -18.64 -7.93 -4.83
C THR A 228 -18.19 -8.46 -6.18
N ALA A 229 -17.20 -7.82 -6.82
CA ALA A 229 -16.64 -8.28 -8.09
C ALA A 229 -15.96 -9.66 -7.95
N ALA A 230 -15.15 -9.85 -6.91
CA ALA A 230 -14.45 -11.12 -6.69
C ALA A 230 -15.43 -12.27 -6.39
N ASP A 231 -16.45 -12.04 -5.55
CA ASP A 231 -17.42 -13.08 -5.18
C ASP A 231 -18.34 -13.45 -6.36
N TYR A 232 -18.73 -12.47 -7.18
CA TYR A 232 -19.41 -12.74 -8.44
C TYR A 232 -18.51 -13.54 -9.39
N ALA A 233 -17.23 -13.18 -9.50
CA ALA A 233 -16.28 -13.87 -10.38
C ALA A 233 -16.02 -15.33 -9.99
N LYS A 234 -16.19 -15.69 -8.71
CA LYS A 234 -16.07 -17.09 -8.23
C LYS A 234 -17.23 -17.97 -8.70
N THR A 235 -18.41 -17.40 -8.89
CA THR A 235 -19.66 -18.15 -9.04
C THR A 235 -20.28 -18.02 -10.42
N ARG A 236 -20.09 -16.89 -11.11
CA ARG A 236 -20.63 -16.67 -12.44
C ARG A 236 -19.89 -17.51 -13.47
N GLU A 237 -20.62 -18.28 -14.28
CA GLU A 237 -20.00 -19.17 -15.29
C GLU A 237 -20.13 -18.68 -16.74
N GLN A 238 -19.03 -18.72 -17.49
CA GLN A 238 -19.05 -18.57 -18.96
C GLN A 238 -18.22 -19.69 -19.57
N PHE A 239 -18.68 -20.23 -20.70
CA PHE A 239 -18.02 -21.35 -21.38
C PHE A 239 -17.75 -22.54 -20.44
N GLY A 240 -18.70 -22.85 -19.54
CA GLY A 240 -18.64 -24.00 -18.62
C GLY A 240 -17.64 -23.86 -17.46
N ARG A 241 -17.16 -22.65 -17.15
CA ARG A 241 -16.27 -22.40 -16.01
C ARG A 241 -16.52 -21.04 -15.36
N PRO A 242 -16.21 -20.88 -14.06
CA PRO A 242 -16.28 -19.59 -13.39
C PRO A 242 -15.45 -18.52 -14.11
N ILE A 243 -16.00 -17.30 -14.22
CA ILE A 243 -15.34 -16.22 -14.95
C ILE A 243 -14.02 -15.80 -14.29
N GLY A 244 -13.87 -16.03 -12.98
CA GLY A 244 -12.63 -15.81 -12.24
C GLY A 244 -11.45 -16.70 -12.66
N ARG A 245 -11.66 -17.72 -13.51
CA ARG A 245 -10.57 -18.48 -14.16
C ARG A 245 -10.00 -17.81 -15.40
N PHE A 246 -10.72 -16.86 -16.02
CA PHE A 246 -10.17 -16.17 -17.19
C PHE A 246 -9.26 -15.04 -16.71
N GLN A 247 -8.00 -15.05 -17.16
CA GLN A 247 -6.98 -14.10 -16.70
C GLN A 247 -7.42 -12.63 -16.81
N GLY A 248 -8.16 -12.25 -17.85
CA GLY A 248 -8.66 -10.88 -17.99
C GLY A 248 -9.54 -10.41 -16.82
N VAL A 249 -10.48 -11.24 -16.36
CA VAL A 249 -11.34 -10.93 -15.19
C VAL A 249 -10.55 -11.08 -13.90
N LYS A 250 -9.72 -12.13 -13.80
CA LYS A 250 -8.88 -12.41 -12.64
C LYS A 250 -7.94 -11.25 -12.31
N HIS A 251 -7.25 -10.73 -13.33
CA HIS A 251 -6.30 -9.62 -13.22
C HIS A 251 -7.01 -8.31 -12.92
N LEU A 252 -8.18 -8.06 -13.52
CA LEU A 252 -8.99 -6.88 -13.19
C LEU A 252 -9.34 -6.84 -11.70
N CYS A 253 -9.82 -7.95 -11.12
CA CYS A 253 -10.12 -8.03 -9.69
C CYS A 253 -8.85 -7.84 -8.82
N ALA A 254 -7.71 -8.40 -9.23
CA ALA A 254 -6.44 -8.22 -8.53
C ALA A 254 -5.97 -6.75 -8.55
N ASP A 255 -6.08 -6.05 -9.69
CA ASP A 255 -5.76 -4.63 -9.81
C ASP A 255 -6.65 -3.76 -8.93
N MET A 256 -7.95 -4.06 -8.85
CA MET A 256 -8.87 -3.37 -7.95
C MET A 256 -8.41 -3.48 -6.49
N LEU A 257 -7.95 -4.67 -6.06
CA LEU A 257 -7.40 -4.88 -4.72
C LEU A 257 -6.09 -4.11 -4.50
N VAL A 258 -5.19 -4.08 -5.49
CA VAL A 258 -3.93 -3.33 -5.40
C VAL A 258 -4.19 -1.83 -5.16
N ARG A 259 -5.12 -1.23 -5.92
CA ARG A 259 -5.54 0.18 -5.73
C ARG A 259 -6.11 0.43 -4.34
N LEU A 260 -6.95 -0.48 -3.86
CA LEU A 260 -7.56 -0.39 -2.53
C LEU A 260 -6.50 -0.47 -1.42
N GLU A 261 -5.51 -1.35 -1.51
CA GLU A 261 -4.47 -1.48 -0.49
C GLU A 261 -3.52 -0.26 -0.49
N GLN A 262 -3.24 0.37 -1.65
CA GLN A 262 -2.55 1.67 -1.69
C GLN A 262 -3.36 2.76 -0.98
N ALA A 263 -4.65 2.88 -1.30
CA ALA A 263 -5.54 3.87 -0.69
C ALA A 263 -5.61 3.71 0.84
N ARG A 264 -5.83 2.48 1.33
CA ARG A 264 -5.87 2.17 2.76
C ARG A 264 -4.57 2.49 3.48
N ALA A 265 -3.43 2.21 2.84
CA ALA A 265 -2.12 2.50 3.43
C ALA A 265 -1.91 4.00 3.64
N LEU A 266 -2.31 4.83 2.66
CA LEU A 266 -2.21 6.28 2.75
C LEU A 266 -3.21 6.88 3.75
N VAL A 267 -4.47 6.41 3.76
CA VAL A 267 -5.48 6.88 4.73
C VAL A 267 -5.07 6.54 6.16
N TRP A 268 -4.51 5.35 6.36
CA TRP A 268 -4.01 4.92 7.66
C TRP A 268 -2.93 5.85 8.21
N ASP A 269 -1.97 6.27 7.37
CA ASP A 269 -0.96 7.23 7.83
C ASP A 269 -1.53 8.64 8.02
N ALA A 270 -2.38 9.10 7.08
CA ALA A 270 -2.98 10.43 7.18
C ALA A 270 -3.85 10.59 8.44
N ALA A 271 -4.59 9.56 8.85
CA ALA A 271 -5.37 9.57 10.08
C ALA A 271 -4.51 9.53 11.37
N ARG A 272 -3.25 9.08 11.28
CA ARG A 272 -2.26 9.10 12.39
C ARG A 272 -1.43 10.37 12.43
N ALA A 273 -1.53 11.23 11.42
CA ALA A 273 -0.70 12.42 11.26
C ALA A 273 -1.42 13.71 11.71
N THR A 274 -2.51 13.59 12.47
CA THR A 274 -3.35 14.73 12.83
C THR A 274 -2.62 15.78 13.68
N ASP A 275 -1.64 15.34 14.46
CA ASP A 275 -0.84 16.19 15.36
C ASP A 275 0.54 16.55 14.77
N GLU A 276 0.81 16.15 13.53
CA GLU A 276 2.00 16.58 12.79
C GLU A 276 1.91 18.09 12.43
N PRO A 277 3.05 18.74 12.12
CA PRO A 277 3.05 20.10 11.57
C PRO A 277 2.07 20.25 10.40
N ALA A 278 1.46 21.42 10.28
CA ALA A 278 0.34 21.67 9.37
C ALA A 278 0.66 21.28 7.92
N GLU A 279 1.86 21.60 7.44
CA GLU A 279 2.35 21.27 6.11
C GLU A 279 2.53 19.77 5.88
N VAL A 280 2.93 19.01 6.91
CA VAL A 280 3.09 17.55 6.85
C VAL A 280 1.72 16.88 6.87
N ARG A 281 0.83 17.29 7.77
CA ARG A 281 -0.57 16.84 7.81
C ARG A 281 -1.26 17.09 6.48
N SER A 282 -1.11 18.30 5.93
CA SER A 282 -1.66 18.68 4.63
C SER A 282 -1.11 17.85 3.47
N LEU A 283 0.17 17.48 3.52
CA LEU A 283 0.80 16.62 2.52
C LEU A 283 0.15 15.24 2.52
N VAL A 284 0.13 14.55 3.66
CA VAL A 284 -0.38 13.18 3.74
C VAL A 284 -1.88 13.10 3.52
N ALA A 285 -2.65 14.09 3.96
CA ALA A 285 -4.08 14.19 3.68
C ALA A 285 -4.34 14.34 2.16
N ALA A 286 -3.53 15.15 1.47
CA ALA A 286 -3.63 15.29 0.02
C ALA A 286 -3.26 13.99 -0.72
N LEU A 287 -2.22 13.27 -0.30
CA LEU A 287 -1.85 11.98 -0.88
C LEU A 287 -2.96 10.93 -0.71
N ALA A 288 -3.56 10.86 0.48
CA ALA A 288 -4.68 9.97 0.79
C ALA A 288 -5.91 10.26 -0.07
N ALA A 289 -6.36 11.52 -0.12
CA ALA A 289 -7.51 11.91 -0.94
C ALA A 289 -7.26 11.69 -2.44
N ALA A 290 -6.06 12.03 -2.94
CA ALA A 290 -5.70 11.81 -4.34
C ALA A 290 -5.87 10.35 -4.76
N THR A 291 -5.46 9.43 -3.90
CA THR A 291 -5.40 7.99 -4.22
C THR A 291 -6.73 7.30 -3.94
N ALA A 292 -7.35 7.57 -2.78
CA ALA A 292 -8.55 6.86 -2.35
C ALA A 292 -9.78 7.24 -3.19
N LEU A 293 -9.95 8.51 -3.55
CA LEU A 293 -11.07 8.96 -4.39
C LEU A 293 -10.99 8.35 -5.81
N ASP A 294 -9.80 8.31 -6.40
CA ASP A 294 -9.58 7.69 -7.71
C ASP A 294 -9.73 6.15 -7.63
N ALA A 295 -9.31 5.52 -6.53
CA ALA A 295 -9.49 4.09 -6.28
C ALA A 295 -10.98 3.72 -6.15
N ALA A 296 -11.76 4.44 -5.35
CA ALA A 296 -13.21 4.22 -5.22
C ALA A 296 -13.93 4.35 -6.56
N TYR A 297 -13.64 5.42 -7.30
CA TYR A 297 -14.26 5.66 -8.61
C TYR A 297 -13.90 4.57 -9.62
N SER A 298 -12.63 4.15 -9.68
CA SER A 298 -12.17 3.13 -10.63
C SER A 298 -12.68 1.75 -10.25
N CYS A 299 -12.60 1.36 -8.97
CA CYS A 299 -13.09 0.07 -8.50
C CYS A 299 -14.61 -0.05 -8.64
N ALA A 300 -15.39 1.01 -8.40
CA ALA A 300 -16.82 0.97 -8.61
C ALA A 300 -17.18 0.72 -10.09
N LYS A 301 -16.47 1.36 -11.03
CA LYS A 301 -16.62 1.11 -12.48
C LYS A 301 -16.20 -0.31 -12.87
N ASP A 302 -15.06 -0.77 -12.39
CA ASP A 302 -14.55 -2.11 -12.69
C ASP A 302 -15.45 -3.20 -12.10
N CYS A 303 -16.06 -2.96 -10.93
CA CYS A 303 -17.08 -3.85 -10.37
C CYS A 303 -18.29 -3.99 -11.30
N ILE A 304 -18.81 -2.88 -11.84
CA ILE A 304 -19.88 -2.92 -12.86
C ILE A 304 -19.42 -3.72 -14.09
N GLN A 305 -18.18 -3.53 -14.53
CA GLN A 305 -17.62 -4.26 -15.66
C GLN A 305 -17.56 -5.78 -15.41
N VAL A 306 -17.18 -6.22 -14.20
CA VAL A 306 -17.13 -7.64 -13.82
C VAL A 306 -18.53 -8.24 -13.66
N LEU A 307 -19.47 -7.49 -13.08
CA LEU A 307 -20.87 -7.88 -12.96
C LEU A 307 -21.57 -7.96 -14.34
N GLY A 308 -21.12 -7.17 -15.31
CA GLY A 308 -21.75 -7.06 -16.62
C GLY A 308 -23.12 -6.40 -16.53
N GLY A 309 -24.10 -6.92 -17.27
CA GLY A 309 -25.43 -6.31 -17.37
C GLY A 309 -26.13 -6.07 -16.03
N ILE A 310 -26.00 -6.99 -15.06
CA ILE A 310 -26.63 -6.83 -13.74
C ILE A 310 -26.02 -5.68 -12.94
N GLY A 311 -24.73 -5.40 -13.10
CA GLY A 311 -24.08 -4.26 -12.43
C GLY A 311 -24.53 -2.91 -12.97
N PHE A 312 -25.15 -2.88 -14.15
CA PHE A 312 -25.62 -1.66 -14.82
C PHE A 312 -27.11 -1.38 -14.57
N THR A 313 -27.81 -2.20 -13.78
CA THR A 313 -29.24 -1.99 -13.51
C THR A 313 -29.50 -1.20 -12.23
N TRP A 314 -30.72 -0.70 -12.06
CA TRP A 314 -31.13 0.09 -10.89
C TRP A 314 -31.26 -0.76 -9.62
N GLU A 315 -31.55 -2.06 -9.79
CA GLU A 315 -31.81 -3.02 -8.72
C GLU A 315 -30.53 -3.47 -7.99
N HIS A 316 -29.35 -3.29 -8.61
CA HIS A 316 -28.08 -3.69 -8.02
C HIS A 316 -27.36 -2.51 -7.36
N ASP A 317 -26.75 -2.72 -6.20
CA ASP A 317 -26.10 -1.62 -5.42
C ASP A 317 -24.85 -1.01 -6.08
N ALA A 318 -24.42 -1.54 -7.23
CA ALA A 318 -23.14 -1.13 -7.83
C ALA A 318 -23.18 0.34 -8.27
N HIS A 319 -24.33 0.81 -8.74
CA HIS A 319 -24.50 2.21 -9.10
C HIS A 319 -24.52 3.14 -7.88
N ILE A 320 -24.97 2.68 -6.69
CA ILE A 320 -24.96 3.46 -5.44
C ILE A 320 -23.51 3.79 -5.08
N HIS A 321 -22.63 2.79 -5.10
CA HIS A 321 -21.21 2.97 -4.81
C HIS A 321 -20.50 3.85 -5.86
N LEU A 322 -20.85 3.72 -7.14
CA LEU A 322 -20.34 4.62 -8.18
C LEU A 322 -20.81 6.06 -7.96
N ARG A 323 -22.09 6.28 -7.65
CA ARG A 323 -22.66 7.61 -7.36
C ARG A 323 -21.98 8.25 -6.17
N ARG A 324 -21.73 7.51 -5.09
CA ARG A 324 -20.96 7.97 -3.93
C ARG A 324 -19.56 8.44 -4.30
N ALA A 325 -18.83 7.62 -5.06
CA ALA A 325 -17.49 7.98 -5.52
C ALA A 325 -17.51 9.24 -6.41
N VAL A 326 -18.56 9.41 -7.24
CA VAL A 326 -18.76 10.62 -8.05
C VAL A 326 -19.00 11.83 -7.17
N VAL A 327 -19.95 11.77 -6.23
CA VAL A 327 -20.29 12.89 -5.33
C VAL A 327 -19.08 13.30 -4.49
N ALA A 328 -18.34 12.34 -3.93
CA ALA A 328 -17.12 12.61 -3.18
C ALA A 328 -16.10 13.43 -4.00
N ARG A 329 -15.89 13.09 -5.28
CA ARG A 329 -15.01 13.83 -6.19
C ARG A 329 -15.54 15.22 -6.57
N GLN A 330 -16.86 15.41 -6.64
CA GLN A 330 -17.44 16.73 -6.89
C GLN A 330 -17.30 17.66 -5.68
N LEU A 331 -17.39 17.11 -4.46
CA LEU A 331 -17.30 17.90 -3.23
C LEU A 331 -15.84 18.21 -2.84
N LEU A 332 -14.91 17.27 -2.99
CA LEU A 332 -13.51 17.45 -2.58
C LEU A 332 -12.57 17.89 -3.70
N GLY A 333 -12.94 17.60 -4.95
CA GLY A 333 -12.08 17.71 -6.12
C GLY A 333 -11.61 16.36 -6.66
N ALA A 334 -11.06 16.38 -7.87
CA ALA A 334 -10.45 15.22 -8.51
C ALA A 334 -9.02 14.97 -8.02
N GLY A 335 -8.52 13.73 -8.20
CA GLY A 335 -7.20 13.33 -7.75
C GLY A 335 -6.05 14.25 -8.21
N ASP A 336 -6.11 14.81 -9.42
CA ASP A 336 -5.06 15.72 -9.92
C ASP A 336 -4.89 16.98 -9.07
N GLY A 337 -5.98 17.56 -8.58
CA GLY A 337 -5.91 18.73 -7.70
C GLY A 337 -5.18 18.43 -6.40
N HIS A 338 -5.43 17.24 -5.84
CA HIS A 338 -4.76 16.77 -4.63
C HIS A 338 -3.29 16.39 -4.89
N ARG A 339 -2.97 15.77 -6.04
CA ARG A 339 -1.58 15.50 -6.45
C ARG A 339 -0.76 16.77 -6.61
N LEU A 340 -1.35 17.80 -7.23
CA LEU A 340 -0.73 19.12 -7.36
C LEU A 340 -0.49 19.80 -6.00
N ARG A 341 -1.43 19.65 -5.06
CA ARG A 341 -1.25 20.14 -3.69
C ARG A 341 -0.10 19.40 -2.99
N ALA A 342 -0.09 18.08 -3.06
CA ALA A 342 0.92 17.26 -2.40
C ALA A 342 2.33 17.57 -2.92
N VAL A 343 2.53 17.63 -4.24
CA VAL A 343 3.85 17.93 -4.80
C VAL A 343 4.32 19.35 -4.44
N ARG A 344 3.42 20.34 -4.33
CA ARG A 344 3.79 21.69 -3.87
C ARG A 344 4.28 21.69 -2.42
N LEU A 345 3.59 20.96 -1.53
CA LEU A 345 4.00 20.83 -0.12
C LEU A 345 5.34 20.10 0.00
N ALA A 346 5.52 19.01 -0.76
CA ALA A 346 6.77 18.28 -0.80
C ALA A 346 7.93 19.15 -1.38
N ALA A 347 7.70 19.90 -2.45
CA ALA A 347 8.69 20.83 -2.98
C ALA A 347 9.03 21.96 -1.97
N GLY A 348 8.07 22.33 -1.11
CA GLY A 348 8.25 23.26 0.01
C GLY A 348 8.95 22.68 1.23
N GLY A 349 9.38 21.42 1.20
CA GLY A 349 10.15 20.78 2.27
C GLY A 349 9.33 19.92 3.24
N ALA A 350 8.00 19.85 3.11
CA ALA A 350 7.19 18.98 3.95
C ALA A 350 7.59 17.50 3.71
N ARG A 351 7.93 16.78 4.77
CA ARG A 351 8.25 15.34 4.72
C ARG A 351 7.57 14.64 5.89
N ARG A 352 6.93 13.51 5.59
CA ARG A 352 6.37 12.62 6.62
C ARG A 352 7.41 11.58 6.98
N GLU A 353 7.91 11.65 8.21
CA GLU A 353 8.75 10.57 8.76
C GLU A 353 7.85 9.48 9.37
N LEU A 354 7.95 8.26 8.85
CA LEU A 354 7.18 7.11 9.34
C LEU A 354 7.90 6.48 10.54
N ARG A 355 7.68 7.01 11.74
CA ARG A 355 8.27 6.48 12.96
C ARG A 355 7.54 5.25 13.48
N LEU A 356 8.30 4.29 13.97
CA LEU A 356 7.82 3.09 14.64
C LEU A 356 8.23 3.23 16.11
N GLU A 357 7.26 3.48 16.99
CA GLU A 357 7.50 3.49 18.43
C GLU A 357 7.75 2.06 18.89
N LEU A 358 8.96 1.83 19.39
CA LEU A 358 9.36 0.52 19.89
C LEU A 358 9.01 0.42 21.38
N PRO A 359 8.61 -0.77 21.85
CA PRO A 359 8.28 -0.97 23.27
C PRO A 359 9.51 -0.79 24.16
N ALA A 360 9.34 -0.51 25.46
CA ALA A 360 10.46 -0.25 26.39
C ALA A 360 11.56 -1.34 26.41
N ARG A 361 11.19 -2.60 26.17
CA ARG A 361 12.15 -3.73 26.00
C ARG A 361 13.15 -3.53 24.85
N ALA A 362 12.91 -2.59 23.94
CA ALA A 362 13.81 -2.23 22.86
C ALA A 362 15.11 -1.61 23.35
N GLU A 363 15.12 -0.96 24.53
CA GLU A 363 16.32 -0.32 25.08
C GLU A 363 17.43 -1.33 25.43
N ASP A 364 17.06 -2.52 25.89
CA ASP A 364 18.01 -3.61 26.15
C ASP A 364 18.71 -4.07 24.86
N HIS A 365 17.96 -4.15 23.76
CA HIS A 365 18.51 -4.45 22.44
C HIS A 365 19.36 -3.30 21.90
N ARG A 366 19.01 -2.05 22.26
CA ARG A 366 19.66 -0.84 21.76
C ARG A 366 21.09 -0.73 22.27
N ALA A 367 21.30 -0.95 23.57
CA ALA A 367 22.63 -0.95 24.17
C ALA A 367 23.53 -2.04 23.54
N LYS A 368 23.00 -3.24 23.33
CA LYS A 368 23.73 -4.36 22.69
C LYS A 368 24.07 -4.05 21.23
N ALA A 369 23.11 -3.51 20.47
CA ALA A 369 23.31 -3.13 19.08
C ALA A 369 24.40 -2.07 18.94
N ARG A 370 24.36 -1.00 19.76
CA ARG A 370 25.40 0.05 19.76
C ARG A 370 26.80 -0.51 19.97
N ALA A 371 26.97 -1.33 21.01
CA ALA A 371 28.26 -1.95 21.30
C ALA A 371 28.72 -2.87 20.17
N ALA A 372 27.80 -3.61 19.53
CA ALA A 372 28.14 -4.53 18.46
C ALA A 372 28.49 -3.84 17.13
N ILE A 373 27.98 -2.64 16.86
CA ILE A 373 28.23 -1.90 15.61
C ILE A 373 29.34 -0.85 15.72
N GLU A 374 29.88 -0.61 16.92
CA GLU A 374 30.89 0.42 17.20
C GLU A 374 32.10 0.28 16.27
N ASP A 375 32.65 -0.93 16.16
CA ASP A 375 33.80 -1.23 15.30
C ASP A 375 33.51 -1.11 13.79
N ALA A 376 32.23 -1.06 13.40
CA ALA A 376 31.82 -0.89 12.00
C ALA A 376 31.66 0.57 11.58
N HIS A 377 31.75 1.51 12.52
CA HIS A 377 31.61 2.92 12.24
C HIS A 377 32.69 3.43 11.27
N GLY A 378 32.25 4.10 10.20
CA GLY A 378 33.15 4.66 9.18
C GLY A 378 33.76 3.63 8.22
N LEU A 379 33.47 2.34 8.36
CA LEU A 379 33.88 1.32 7.40
C LEU A 379 33.04 1.40 6.11
N ASP A 380 33.62 0.96 4.99
CA ASP A 380 32.82 0.68 3.80
C ASP A 380 31.85 -0.49 4.07
N PRO A 381 30.74 -0.60 3.29
CA PRO A 381 29.71 -1.58 3.57
C PRO A 381 30.17 -3.05 3.55
N ALA A 382 31.20 -3.39 2.76
CA ALA A 382 31.71 -4.76 2.67
C ALA A 382 32.59 -5.09 3.88
N ALA A 383 33.46 -4.15 4.29
CA ALA A 383 34.25 -4.28 5.51
C ALA A 383 33.35 -4.36 6.75
N ALA A 384 32.31 -3.52 6.84
CA ALA A 384 31.31 -3.57 7.90
C ALA A 384 30.60 -4.95 7.94
N ARG A 385 30.16 -5.48 6.79
CA ARG A 385 29.57 -6.83 6.72
C ARG A 385 30.52 -7.89 7.26
N ARG A 386 31.79 -7.87 6.84
CA ARG A 386 32.76 -8.90 7.21
C ARG A 386 32.94 -9.02 8.73
N ILE A 387 32.98 -7.90 9.45
CA ILE A 387 33.15 -7.90 10.91
C ILE A 387 31.84 -8.12 11.68
N LEU A 388 30.70 -7.70 11.13
CA LEU A 388 29.39 -7.84 11.77
C LEU A 388 28.71 -9.20 11.51
N ALA A 389 29.14 -9.94 10.49
CA ALA A 389 28.58 -11.24 10.20
C ALA A 389 28.85 -12.28 11.32
N PRO A 390 30.08 -12.42 11.87
CA PRO A 390 30.34 -13.32 12.98
C PRO A 390 29.60 -12.95 14.28
N THR A 391 29.19 -11.69 14.45
CA THR A 391 28.43 -11.23 15.62
C THR A 391 26.93 -11.42 15.47
N GLY A 392 26.46 -11.82 14.28
CA GLY A 392 25.05 -11.98 13.93
C GLY A 392 24.34 -10.69 13.54
N TYR A 393 24.96 -9.51 13.69
CA TYR A 393 24.33 -8.22 13.42
C TYR A 393 24.23 -7.87 11.94
N ALA A 394 24.99 -8.53 11.05
CA ALA A 394 24.84 -8.36 9.61
C ALA A 394 23.59 -9.06 9.02
N ALA A 395 22.98 -9.99 9.78
CA ALA A 395 21.77 -10.71 9.40
C ALA A 395 20.98 -11.13 10.67
N PRO A 396 20.47 -10.15 11.45
CA PRO A 396 19.98 -10.40 12.82
C PRO A 396 18.79 -11.36 12.88
N HIS A 397 18.00 -11.42 11.81
CA HIS A 397 16.83 -12.29 11.67
C HIS A 397 17.16 -13.79 11.56
N LEU A 398 18.40 -14.15 11.19
CA LEU A 398 18.81 -15.55 11.08
C LEU A 398 19.00 -16.17 12.48
N PRO A 399 18.78 -17.47 12.66
CA PRO A 399 18.97 -18.13 13.94
C PRO A 399 20.46 -18.16 14.37
N PRO A 400 20.75 -18.22 15.68
CA PRO A 400 22.10 -18.51 16.17
C PRO A 400 22.62 -19.86 15.63
N PRO A 401 23.94 -20.01 15.39
CA PRO A 401 25.01 -19.02 15.62
C PRO A 401 25.18 -18.00 14.47
N TYR A 402 24.37 -18.07 13.42
CA TYR A 402 24.55 -17.28 12.18
C TYR A 402 23.94 -15.87 12.23
N GLY A 403 22.95 -15.69 13.12
CA GLY A 403 22.34 -14.41 13.45
C GLY A 403 21.97 -14.38 14.93
N LEU A 404 21.08 -13.47 15.30
CA LEU A 404 20.63 -13.30 16.69
C LEU A 404 19.36 -14.11 17.01
N GLY A 405 18.70 -14.66 15.99
CA GLY A 405 17.31 -15.12 16.11
C GLY A 405 16.37 -13.96 16.42
N ALA A 406 16.72 -12.75 15.98
CA ALA A 406 16.05 -11.52 16.38
C ALA A 406 14.58 -11.54 15.94
N GLY A 407 13.69 -11.33 16.90
CA GLY A 407 12.30 -10.99 16.58
C GLY A 407 12.19 -9.61 15.92
N PRO A 408 11.01 -9.25 15.39
CA PRO A 408 10.83 -7.99 14.64
C PRO A 408 11.29 -6.72 15.37
N VAL A 409 11.08 -6.64 16.69
CA VAL A 409 11.51 -5.49 17.51
C VAL A 409 13.04 -5.35 17.52
N GLU A 410 13.76 -6.44 17.78
CA GLU A 410 15.22 -6.41 17.84
C GLU A 410 15.84 -6.10 16.48
N GLN A 411 15.27 -6.63 15.39
CA GLN A 411 15.71 -6.28 14.03
C GLN A 411 15.57 -4.77 13.75
N LEU A 412 14.46 -4.17 14.16
CA LEU A 412 14.23 -2.73 14.00
C LEU A 412 15.20 -1.90 14.84
N VAL A 413 15.50 -2.32 16.06
CA VAL A 413 16.50 -1.66 16.91
C VAL A 413 17.86 -1.67 16.23
N VAL A 414 18.29 -2.83 15.71
CA VAL A 414 19.56 -2.95 14.99
C VAL A 414 19.59 -2.01 13.78
N GLN A 415 18.52 -1.96 12.99
CA GLN A 415 18.41 -1.06 11.83
C GLN A 415 18.48 0.43 12.25
N GLN A 416 17.77 0.82 13.32
CA GLN A 416 17.79 2.20 13.83
C GLN A 416 19.17 2.62 14.32
N GLU A 417 19.87 1.75 15.04
CA GLU A 417 21.21 2.05 15.56
C GLU A 417 22.24 2.09 14.43
N MET A 418 22.16 1.18 13.45
CA MET A 418 22.99 1.26 12.24
C MET A 418 22.77 2.57 11.48
N ALA A 419 21.52 2.97 11.27
CA ALA A 419 21.19 4.23 10.60
C ALA A 419 21.71 5.45 11.38
N THR A 420 21.55 5.46 12.70
CA THR A 420 22.02 6.54 13.59
C THR A 420 23.54 6.67 13.56
N ALA A 421 24.26 5.54 13.57
CA ALA A 421 25.71 5.49 13.46
C ALA A 421 26.22 5.67 12.01
N GLY A 422 25.35 5.81 11.01
CA GLY A 422 25.75 5.86 9.61
C GLY A 422 26.41 4.57 9.09
N VAL A 423 26.25 3.46 9.82
CA VAL A 423 26.78 2.14 9.43
C VAL A 423 25.88 1.55 8.35
N LYS A 424 26.48 1.19 7.21
CA LYS A 424 25.81 0.47 6.14
C LYS A 424 26.47 -0.89 5.99
N VAL A 425 25.67 -1.91 5.68
CA VAL A 425 26.14 -3.28 5.45
C VAL A 425 25.90 -3.63 3.99
N ALA A 426 26.90 -4.20 3.33
CA ALA A 426 26.78 -4.62 1.93
C ALA A 426 25.65 -5.64 1.75
N ASP A 427 25.05 -5.66 0.57
CA ASP A 427 24.06 -6.67 0.22
C ASP A 427 24.73 -8.01 -0.17
N LEU A 428 24.03 -9.12 0.04
CA LEU A 428 24.52 -10.46 -0.32
C LEU A 428 24.14 -10.90 -1.74
N GLY A 429 23.40 -10.07 -2.48
CA GLY A 429 22.85 -10.40 -3.79
C GLY A 429 22.00 -11.66 -3.74
N ILE A 430 22.28 -12.59 -4.65
CA ILE A 430 21.60 -13.90 -4.72
C ILE A 430 21.71 -14.66 -3.39
N ALA A 431 22.80 -14.48 -2.65
CA ALA A 431 23.00 -15.22 -1.41
C ALA A 431 22.00 -14.85 -0.30
N THR A 432 21.33 -13.70 -0.39
CA THR A 432 20.31 -13.29 0.59
C THR A 432 19.18 -14.32 0.72
N TRP A 433 18.80 -14.99 -0.38
CA TRP A 433 17.78 -16.05 -0.35
C TRP A 433 18.34 -17.46 -0.40
N VAL A 434 19.63 -17.64 -0.72
CA VAL A 434 20.33 -18.93 -0.61
C VAL A 434 20.53 -19.32 0.84
N VAL A 435 21.03 -18.40 1.68
CA VAL A 435 21.40 -18.69 3.08
C VAL A 435 20.22 -19.27 3.88
N PRO A 436 19.02 -18.66 3.87
CA PRO A 436 17.88 -19.24 4.59
C PRO A 436 17.48 -20.63 4.07
N SER A 437 17.63 -20.90 2.77
CA SER A 437 17.33 -22.22 2.20
C SER A 437 18.34 -23.28 2.66
N LEU A 438 19.63 -22.94 2.73
CA LEU A 438 20.67 -23.83 3.27
C LEU A 438 20.49 -24.09 4.77
N LEU A 439 20.10 -23.08 5.55
CA LEU A 439 19.81 -23.26 6.97
C LEU A 439 18.59 -24.16 7.20
N ALA A 440 17.57 -24.07 6.35
CA ALA A 440 16.35 -24.85 6.50
C ALA A 440 16.46 -26.29 5.99
N HIS A 441 17.23 -26.52 4.92
CA HIS A 441 17.24 -27.80 4.20
C HIS A 441 18.63 -28.42 4.01
N GLY A 442 19.70 -27.67 4.26
CA GLY A 442 21.07 -28.15 4.15
C GLY A 442 21.47 -29.00 5.35
N THR A 443 22.39 -29.94 5.13
CA THR A 443 23.01 -30.73 6.20
C THR A 443 23.92 -29.85 7.06
N PRO A 444 24.23 -30.24 8.31
CA PRO A 444 25.17 -29.49 9.14
C PRO A 444 26.52 -29.23 8.45
N ALA A 445 27.05 -30.22 7.72
CA ALA A 445 28.29 -30.08 6.96
C ALA A 445 28.18 -29.02 5.84
N GLN A 446 27.05 -28.97 5.12
CA GLN A 446 26.80 -27.92 4.13
C GLN A 446 26.67 -26.54 4.79
N GLN A 447 25.98 -26.45 5.92
CA GLN A 447 25.84 -25.18 6.63
C GLN A 447 27.19 -24.65 7.11
N ASP A 448 28.02 -25.50 7.71
CA ASP A 448 29.36 -25.16 8.18
C ASP A 448 30.30 -24.74 7.04
N ALA A 449 30.21 -25.41 5.89
CA ALA A 449 31.04 -25.13 4.72
C ALA A 449 30.69 -23.80 4.05
N TYR A 450 29.40 -23.48 3.91
CA TYR A 450 28.94 -22.41 3.02
C TYR A 450 28.46 -21.15 3.76
N VAL A 451 27.73 -21.30 4.87
CA VAL A 451 26.98 -20.18 5.47
C VAL A 451 27.89 -19.11 6.09
N PRO A 452 28.90 -19.43 6.94
CA PRO A 452 29.73 -18.40 7.57
C PRO A 452 30.49 -17.52 6.57
N ALA A 453 31.10 -18.13 5.55
CA ALA A 453 31.86 -17.41 4.52
C ALA A 453 30.94 -16.55 3.65
N THR A 454 29.76 -17.07 3.30
CA THR A 454 28.74 -16.31 2.57
C THR A 454 28.26 -15.09 3.36
N LEU A 455 27.97 -15.23 4.67
CA LEU A 455 27.48 -14.12 5.48
C LEU A 455 28.49 -12.97 5.63
N ARG A 456 29.79 -13.30 5.66
CA ARG A 456 30.89 -12.32 5.62
C ARG A 456 31.06 -11.63 4.26
N GLY A 457 30.43 -12.16 3.22
CA GLY A 457 30.60 -11.70 1.84
C GLY A 457 31.85 -12.27 1.16
N ASP A 458 32.43 -13.34 1.68
CA ASP A 458 33.62 -13.99 1.10
C ASP A 458 33.26 -14.95 -0.05
N LEU A 459 32.00 -15.41 -0.11
CA LEU A 459 31.48 -16.27 -1.18
C LEU A 459 30.33 -15.58 -1.91
N THR A 460 30.39 -15.64 -3.23
CA THR A 460 29.39 -15.09 -4.15
C THR A 460 28.58 -16.21 -4.81
N TRP A 461 27.32 -15.91 -5.13
CA TRP A 461 26.35 -16.92 -5.55
C TRP A 461 25.60 -16.54 -6.83
N CYS A 462 25.21 -17.54 -7.61
CA CYS A 462 24.26 -17.41 -8.72
C CYS A 462 23.09 -18.42 -8.64
N GLN A 463 22.00 -18.15 -9.37
CA GLN A 463 20.80 -18.99 -9.37
C GLN A 463 20.55 -19.67 -10.72
N LEU A 464 20.73 -20.99 -10.76
CA LEU A 464 20.63 -21.84 -11.96
C LEU A 464 19.27 -22.54 -12.04
N PHE A 465 18.20 -21.76 -12.07
CA PHE A 465 16.83 -22.29 -12.10
C PHE A 465 16.26 -22.33 -13.52
N SER A 466 16.12 -21.16 -14.15
CA SER A 466 15.44 -21.00 -15.42
C SER A 466 16.18 -21.64 -16.59
N GLU A 467 15.39 -22.12 -17.55
CA GLU A 467 15.85 -22.72 -18.81
C GLU A 467 15.15 -22.06 -19.99
N PRO A 468 15.67 -22.17 -21.21
CA PRO A 468 14.99 -21.64 -22.40
C PRO A 468 13.54 -22.11 -22.53
N GLY A 469 13.25 -23.35 -22.12
CA GLY A 469 11.91 -23.94 -22.11
C GLY A 469 11.17 -23.90 -20.76
N ALA A 470 11.77 -23.36 -19.69
CA ALA A 470 11.21 -23.37 -18.34
C ALA A 470 11.52 -22.08 -17.56
N GLY A 471 10.66 -21.08 -17.72
CA GLY A 471 10.67 -19.83 -16.95
C GLY A 471 9.58 -19.81 -15.88
N SER A 472 8.40 -19.27 -16.21
CA SER A 472 7.26 -19.19 -15.29
C SER A 472 6.71 -20.58 -14.88
N ASP A 473 6.71 -21.56 -15.80
CA ASP A 473 6.46 -22.98 -15.47
C ASP A 473 7.78 -23.68 -15.09
N LEU A 474 8.43 -23.17 -14.04
CA LEU A 474 9.75 -23.63 -13.61
C LEU A 474 9.83 -25.15 -13.40
N ALA A 475 8.74 -25.76 -12.94
CA ALA A 475 8.70 -27.20 -12.70
C ALA A 475 8.83 -28.06 -13.96
N SER A 476 8.70 -27.48 -15.16
CA SER A 476 8.85 -28.17 -16.44
C SER A 476 10.30 -28.19 -16.97
N LEU A 477 11.28 -27.78 -16.14
CA LEU A 477 12.71 -27.85 -16.45
C LEU A 477 13.18 -29.26 -16.85
N ARG A 478 14.24 -29.31 -17.66
CA ARG A 478 14.78 -30.50 -18.32
C ARG A 478 16.26 -30.78 -18.02
N THR A 479 17.01 -29.83 -17.44
CA THR A 479 18.35 -30.13 -16.92
C THR A 479 18.26 -31.31 -15.99
N ARG A 480 19.10 -32.34 -16.18
CA ARG A 480 19.04 -33.61 -15.45
C ARG A 480 20.24 -33.77 -14.55
N ALA A 481 20.04 -34.43 -13.41
CA ALA A 481 21.07 -34.84 -12.49
C ALA A 481 20.90 -36.35 -12.26
N GLU A 482 21.80 -37.14 -12.83
CA GLU A 482 21.77 -38.60 -12.76
C GLU A 482 22.76 -39.09 -11.70
N ARG A 483 22.32 -39.97 -10.82
CA ARG A 483 23.20 -40.55 -9.80
C ARG A 483 24.14 -41.56 -10.44
N THR A 484 25.43 -41.40 -10.22
CA THR A 484 26.47 -42.31 -10.72
C THR A 484 26.66 -43.50 -9.78
N ALA A 485 27.49 -44.47 -10.19
CA ALA A 485 27.76 -45.68 -9.41
C ALA A 485 28.51 -45.41 -8.09
N ASP A 486 29.33 -44.36 -8.02
CA ASP A 486 30.07 -43.97 -6.81
C ASP A 486 29.27 -43.04 -5.88
N GLY A 487 28.02 -42.72 -6.27
CA GLY A 487 27.10 -41.91 -5.49
C GLY A 487 27.15 -40.41 -5.82
N SER A 488 28.07 -39.95 -6.66
CA SER A 488 28.10 -38.60 -7.23
C SER A 488 26.93 -38.35 -8.19
N TRP A 489 26.79 -37.10 -8.65
CA TRP A 489 25.75 -36.69 -9.58
C TRP A 489 26.35 -36.17 -10.88
N ARG A 490 25.92 -36.74 -12.01
CA ARG A 490 26.24 -36.26 -13.35
C ARG A 490 25.15 -35.34 -13.83
N VAL A 491 25.49 -34.08 -14.05
CA VAL A 491 24.56 -33.03 -14.45
C VAL A 491 24.74 -32.69 -15.91
N ASN A 492 23.62 -32.66 -16.64
CA ASN A 492 23.59 -32.28 -18.04
C ASN A 492 22.39 -31.38 -18.36
N GLY A 493 22.62 -30.25 -19.01
CA GLY A 493 21.56 -29.34 -19.41
C GLY A 493 22.03 -27.94 -19.75
N GLN A 494 21.07 -27.01 -19.79
CA GLN A 494 21.31 -25.61 -20.09
C GLN A 494 20.42 -24.75 -19.18
N LYS A 495 21.04 -23.74 -18.57
CA LYS A 495 20.40 -22.70 -17.80
C LYS A 495 20.56 -21.36 -18.50
N VAL A 496 19.64 -20.45 -18.25
CA VAL A 496 19.64 -19.11 -18.85
C VAL A 496 19.06 -18.09 -17.88
N TRP A 497 19.39 -16.82 -18.10
CA TRP A 497 19.06 -15.70 -17.21
C TRP A 497 19.77 -15.81 -15.85
N THR A 498 20.90 -16.51 -15.79
CA THR A 498 21.65 -16.70 -14.54
C THR A 498 22.50 -15.47 -14.24
N SER A 499 22.01 -14.62 -13.36
CA SER A 499 22.73 -13.42 -12.90
C SER A 499 24.07 -13.77 -12.27
N SER A 500 25.11 -12.99 -12.59
CA SER A 500 26.45 -13.09 -11.98
C SER A 500 27.19 -14.43 -12.14
N ALA A 501 26.72 -15.35 -13.00
CA ALA A 501 27.31 -16.68 -13.15
C ALA A 501 28.81 -16.68 -13.48
N HIS A 502 29.28 -15.68 -14.24
CA HIS A 502 30.69 -15.58 -14.66
C HIS A 502 31.63 -15.09 -13.54
N THR A 503 31.09 -14.60 -12.42
CA THR A 503 31.84 -14.15 -11.24
C THR A 503 31.50 -14.92 -9.98
N ALA A 504 30.48 -15.78 -10.01
CA ALA A 504 30.00 -16.49 -8.83
C ALA A 504 30.94 -17.64 -8.46
N ASP A 505 31.21 -17.82 -7.16
CA ASP A 505 31.95 -18.97 -6.64
C ASP A 505 31.07 -20.23 -6.67
N PHE A 506 29.81 -20.07 -6.24
CA PHE A 506 28.84 -21.16 -6.14
C PHE A 506 27.51 -20.83 -6.81
N GLY A 507 26.77 -21.88 -7.15
CA GLY A 507 25.42 -21.79 -7.68
C GLY A 507 24.44 -22.64 -6.89
N ILE A 508 23.18 -22.22 -6.86
CA ILE A 508 22.06 -23.11 -6.52
C ILE A 508 21.39 -23.61 -7.80
N LEU A 509 21.41 -24.93 -7.99
CA LEU A 509 20.93 -25.59 -9.20
C LEU A 509 19.67 -26.40 -8.93
N LEU A 510 18.66 -26.22 -9.78
CA LEU A 510 17.49 -27.08 -9.81
C LEU A 510 17.56 -28.00 -11.04
N ALA A 511 17.52 -29.31 -10.82
CA ALA A 511 17.64 -30.32 -11.88
C ALA A 511 16.66 -31.48 -11.68
N ARG A 512 16.30 -32.14 -12.78
CA ARG A 512 15.47 -33.35 -12.85
C ARG A 512 16.28 -34.55 -12.34
N THR A 513 15.85 -35.14 -11.24
CA THR A 513 16.42 -36.38 -10.68
C THR A 513 15.60 -37.61 -11.06
N ASP A 514 14.28 -37.45 -11.25
CA ASP A 514 13.39 -38.48 -11.80
C ASP A 514 12.56 -37.91 -12.97
N PRO A 515 12.83 -38.33 -14.23
CA PRO A 515 12.09 -37.89 -15.40
C PRO A 515 10.69 -38.50 -15.54
N THR A 516 10.38 -39.55 -14.78
CA THR A 516 9.10 -40.28 -14.83
C THR A 516 8.11 -39.80 -13.77
N ALA A 517 8.60 -39.18 -12.70
CA ALA A 517 7.76 -38.59 -11.66
C ALA A 517 6.95 -37.37 -12.18
N PRO A 518 5.80 -37.06 -11.54
CA PRO A 518 5.12 -35.80 -11.77
C PRO A 518 6.05 -34.59 -11.62
N LYS A 519 5.87 -33.55 -12.44
CA LYS A 519 6.84 -32.45 -12.59
C LYS A 519 7.37 -31.80 -11.29
N HIS A 520 6.55 -31.76 -10.24
CA HIS A 520 6.90 -31.20 -8.91
C HIS A 520 7.51 -32.21 -7.92
N LYS A 521 7.61 -33.49 -8.28
CA LYS A 521 8.03 -34.61 -7.41
C LYS A 521 9.25 -35.38 -7.95
N GLY A 522 9.98 -34.81 -8.90
CA GLY A 522 11.17 -35.43 -9.50
C GLY A 522 12.32 -34.45 -9.66
N LEU A 523 12.42 -33.47 -8.75
CA LEU A 523 13.42 -32.40 -8.81
C LEU A 523 14.41 -32.54 -7.65
N GLY A 524 15.70 -32.39 -7.92
CA GLY A 524 16.75 -32.21 -6.92
C GLY A 524 17.23 -30.77 -6.88
N TYR A 525 17.63 -30.32 -5.69
CA TYR A 525 18.21 -29.00 -5.43
C TYR A 525 19.67 -29.21 -5.05
N PHE A 526 20.61 -28.54 -5.72
CA PHE A 526 22.04 -28.78 -5.57
C PHE A 526 22.80 -27.48 -5.30
N VAL A 527 23.87 -27.55 -4.51
CA VAL A 527 24.96 -26.57 -4.55
C VAL A 527 25.95 -27.03 -5.62
N ILE A 528 26.38 -26.11 -6.48
CA ILE A 528 27.33 -26.37 -7.55
C ILE A 528 28.50 -25.39 -7.43
N ASP A 529 29.73 -25.90 -7.43
CA ASP A 529 30.95 -25.09 -7.58
C ASP A 529 31.05 -24.64 -9.05
N MET A 530 31.05 -23.33 -9.29
CA MET A 530 31.01 -22.77 -10.64
C MET A 530 32.33 -22.94 -11.41
N THR A 531 33.38 -23.42 -10.74
CA THR A 531 34.67 -23.80 -11.35
C THR A 531 34.74 -25.28 -11.76
N THR A 532 33.69 -26.07 -11.49
CA THR A 532 33.66 -27.50 -11.83
C THR A 532 33.83 -27.71 -13.35
N PRO A 533 34.73 -28.61 -13.79
CA PRO A 533 34.88 -28.93 -15.21
C PRO A 533 33.55 -29.35 -15.86
N GLY A 534 33.31 -28.87 -17.09
CA GLY A 534 32.06 -29.10 -17.83
C GLY A 534 31.03 -27.96 -17.71
N ILE A 535 31.29 -26.96 -16.87
CA ILE A 535 30.50 -25.72 -16.82
C ILE A 535 31.05 -24.73 -17.85
N ASP A 536 30.21 -24.32 -18.80
CA ASP A 536 30.52 -23.25 -19.77
C ASP A 536 29.55 -22.08 -19.57
N VAL A 537 30.08 -20.95 -19.09
CA VAL A 537 29.32 -19.73 -18.82
C VAL A 537 29.49 -18.74 -19.97
N ARG A 538 28.38 -18.36 -20.59
CA ARG A 538 28.35 -17.40 -21.71
C ARG A 538 27.55 -16.16 -21.32
N PRO A 539 28.20 -14.99 -21.17
CA PRO A 539 27.50 -13.75 -20.88
C PRO A 539 26.48 -13.40 -21.97
N LEU A 540 25.28 -12.98 -21.55
CA LEU A 540 24.24 -12.50 -22.44
C LEU A 540 24.15 -10.98 -22.33
N LYS A 541 24.26 -10.31 -23.48
CA LYS A 541 24.19 -8.85 -23.53
C LYS A 541 22.73 -8.39 -23.48
N GLU A 542 22.33 -7.69 -22.42
CA GLU A 542 20.97 -7.15 -22.29
C GLU A 542 20.79 -5.76 -22.93
N ILE A 543 19.58 -5.21 -22.81
CA ILE A 543 19.13 -3.99 -23.49
C ILE A 543 19.97 -2.73 -23.15
N THR A 544 20.62 -2.70 -21.99
CA THR A 544 21.57 -1.63 -21.63
C THR A 544 22.86 -1.70 -22.44
N GLY A 545 23.22 -2.89 -22.90
CA GLY A 545 24.51 -3.21 -23.49
C GLY A 545 25.52 -3.79 -22.48
N GLU A 546 25.13 -3.98 -21.22
CA GLU A 546 25.90 -4.73 -20.23
C GLU A 546 25.61 -6.24 -20.36
N ALA A 547 26.20 -7.07 -19.50
CA ALA A 547 26.01 -8.52 -19.50
C ALA A 547 25.79 -9.05 -18.07
N LEU A 548 24.66 -8.66 -17.47
CA LEU A 548 24.35 -8.95 -16.07
C LEU A 548 23.92 -10.41 -15.83
N PHE A 549 23.48 -11.11 -16.87
CA PHE A 549 23.08 -12.52 -16.79
C PHE A 549 23.71 -13.35 -17.92
N ASN A 550 23.68 -14.67 -17.75
CA ASN A 550 24.47 -15.60 -18.55
C ASN A 550 23.60 -16.79 -18.99
N GLU A 551 23.99 -17.42 -20.09
CA GLU A 551 23.70 -18.83 -20.33
C GLU A 551 24.75 -19.68 -19.62
N VAL A 552 24.33 -20.80 -19.05
CA VAL A 552 25.23 -21.76 -18.42
C VAL A 552 24.94 -23.13 -19.01
N PHE A 553 25.91 -23.68 -19.73
CA PHE A 553 25.86 -25.05 -20.25
C PHE A 553 26.54 -25.97 -19.25
N LEU A 554 25.89 -27.11 -19.00
CA LEU A 554 26.35 -28.13 -18.08
C LEU A 554 26.52 -29.39 -18.91
N ASP A 555 27.77 -29.76 -19.23
CA ASP A 555 28.12 -30.94 -20.01
C ASP A 555 28.90 -31.92 -19.14
N ASP A 556 28.24 -33.02 -18.78
CA ASP A 556 28.81 -34.07 -17.93
C ASP A 556 29.46 -33.60 -16.62
N VAL A 557 28.93 -32.51 -16.05
CA VAL A 557 29.40 -31.91 -14.80
C VAL A 557 29.22 -32.90 -13.64
N LEU A 558 30.30 -33.20 -12.93
CA LEU A 558 30.29 -34.13 -11.80
C LEU A 558 30.22 -33.39 -10.48
N LEU A 559 29.08 -33.48 -9.80
CA LEU A 559 28.89 -32.96 -8.44
C LEU A 559 29.09 -34.08 -7.41
N PRO A 560 29.69 -33.79 -6.24
CA PRO A 560 29.86 -34.79 -5.20
C PRO A 560 28.50 -35.25 -4.64
N ALA A 561 28.48 -36.40 -3.96
CA ALA A 561 27.25 -37.00 -3.44
C ALA A 561 26.50 -36.08 -2.46
N ASP A 562 27.24 -35.26 -1.72
CA ASP A 562 26.76 -34.29 -0.73
C ASP A 562 26.45 -32.91 -1.33
N ALA A 563 26.47 -32.74 -2.66
CA ALA A 563 26.02 -31.52 -3.33
C ALA A 563 24.49 -31.33 -3.23
N LEU A 564 23.74 -32.41 -3.02
CA LEU A 564 22.28 -32.39 -2.89
C LEU A 564 21.86 -31.73 -1.57
N VAL A 565 20.97 -30.75 -1.65
CA VAL A 565 20.34 -30.07 -0.51
C VAL A 565 18.94 -30.66 -0.30
N GLY A 566 18.67 -31.13 0.92
CA GLY A 566 17.43 -31.84 1.24
C GLY A 566 17.39 -33.26 0.69
N ALA A 567 16.18 -33.76 0.41
CA ALA A 567 15.97 -35.12 -0.09
C ALA A 567 16.03 -35.20 -1.63
N VAL A 568 16.45 -36.36 -2.15
CA VAL A 568 16.30 -36.70 -3.58
C VAL A 568 14.82 -36.54 -3.96
N ASP A 569 14.56 -35.96 -5.14
CA ASP A 569 13.23 -35.63 -5.66
C ASP A 569 12.42 -34.59 -4.84
N GLY A 570 12.95 -34.12 -3.71
CA GLY A 570 12.35 -33.13 -2.81
C GLY A 570 12.67 -31.67 -3.14
N GLY A 571 13.43 -31.40 -4.19
CA GLY A 571 13.97 -30.08 -4.54
C GLY A 571 12.91 -29.01 -4.83
N TRP A 572 11.69 -29.39 -5.23
CA TRP A 572 10.60 -28.42 -5.43
C TRP A 572 10.18 -27.72 -4.13
N LYS A 573 10.25 -28.42 -2.99
CA LYS A 573 9.97 -27.81 -1.68
C LYS A 573 11.02 -26.75 -1.37
N VAL A 574 12.30 -27.09 -1.51
CA VAL A 574 13.42 -26.17 -1.27
C VAL A 574 13.32 -24.95 -2.19
N ALA A 575 13.15 -25.17 -3.49
CA ALA A 575 13.02 -24.08 -4.48
C ALA A 575 11.85 -23.14 -4.19
N ARG A 576 10.70 -23.66 -3.72
CA ARG A 576 9.57 -22.81 -3.33
C ARG A 576 9.89 -21.91 -2.14
N ASP A 577 10.65 -22.41 -1.17
CA ASP A 577 11.06 -21.64 -0.01
C ASP A 577 12.09 -20.56 -0.44
N THR A 578 13.05 -20.93 -1.29
CA THR A 578 14.00 -19.99 -1.94
C THR A 578 13.27 -18.86 -2.67
N LEU A 579 12.32 -19.17 -3.55
CA LEU A 579 11.50 -18.19 -4.28
C LEU A 579 10.53 -17.40 -3.38
N GLY A 580 10.24 -17.91 -2.18
CA GLY A 580 9.54 -17.19 -1.13
C GLY A 580 10.40 -16.06 -0.58
N ASN A 581 11.63 -16.40 -0.18
CA ASN A 581 12.62 -15.47 0.34
C ASN A 581 13.03 -14.42 -0.70
N GLU A 582 13.26 -14.83 -1.95
CA GLU A 582 13.56 -13.93 -3.09
C GLU A 582 12.47 -12.85 -3.22
N ARG A 583 11.19 -13.23 -3.17
CA ARG A 583 10.08 -12.26 -3.31
C ARG A 583 10.02 -11.24 -2.18
N VAL A 584 10.31 -11.64 -0.95
CA VAL A 584 10.37 -10.70 0.18
C VAL A 584 11.52 -9.72 -0.03
N HIS A 585 12.70 -10.25 -0.32
CA HIS A 585 13.89 -9.43 -0.51
C HIS A 585 13.78 -8.47 -1.70
N MET A 586 13.28 -8.91 -2.85
CA MET A 586 13.06 -8.04 -4.02
C MET A 586 12.06 -6.92 -3.72
N ALA A 587 11.07 -7.16 -2.86
CA ALA A 587 10.13 -6.12 -2.44
C ALA A 587 10.78 -5.06 -1.52
N ASP A 588 11.90 -5.40 -0.86
CA ASP A 588 12.65 -4.52 0.04
C ASP A 588 13.83 -3.82 -0.66
N GLN A 589 14.50 -4.48 -1.61
CA GLN A 589 15.70 -3.97 -2.29
C GLN A 589 15.45 -2.92 -3.38
N MET A 590 14.22 -2.80 -3.85
CA MET A 590 13.86 -1.90 -4.94
C MET A 590 13.64 -0.46 -4.43
N THR A 591 14.61 0.03 -3.66
CA THR A 591 14.85 1.43 -3.32
C THR A 591 16.16 1.85 -3.98
N PHE A 592 16.21 1.78 -5.31
CA PHE A 592 17.06 2.72 -6.02
C PHE A 592 16.69 4.12 -5.49
N ASP A 593 17.66 5.02 -5.36
CA ASP A 593 17.33 6.43 -5.44
C ASP A 593 16.63 6.61 -6.79
N THR A 594 15.29 6.57 -6.77
CA THR A 594 14.46 6.52 -7.96
C THR A 594 14.59 7.82 -8.76
N GLY A 595 15.27 8.83 -8.20
CA GLY A 595 15.29 10.19 -8.70
C GLY A 595 14.04 10.96 -8.32
N LEU A 596 13.10 10.37 -7.56
CA LEU A 596 11.85 11.02 -7.19
C LEU A 596 12.08 12.30 -6.38
N GLU A 597 13.02 12.30 -5.42
CA GLU A 597 13.33 13.52 -4.67
C GLU A 597 13.87 14.61 -5.59
N ALA A 598 14.73 14.28 -6.55
CA ALA A 598 15.19 15.23 -7.56
C ALA A 598 14.01 15.75 -8.42
N LEU A 599 13.07 14.89 -8.83
CA LEU A 599 11.86 15.31 -9.54
C LEU A 599 11.00 16.27 -8.69
N ILE A 600 10.80 15.97 -7.41
CA ILE A 600 10.04 16.83 -6.48
C ILE A 600 10.72 18.19 -6.34
N THR A 601 12.03 18.23 -6.11
CA THR A 601 12.81 19.48 -5.99
C THR A 601 12.68 20.36 -7.23
N HIS A 602 12.70 19.78 -8.42
CA HIS A 602 12.63 20.54 -9.68
C HIS A 602 11.20 20.79 -10.17
N SER A 603 10.18 20.22 -9.51
CA SER A 603 8.78 20.30 -9.94
C SER A 603 8.22 21.72 -10.03
N ALA A 604 8.76 22.66 -9.24
CA ALA A 604 8.33 24.06 -9.21
C ALA A 604 8.55 24.80 -10.55
N ALA A 605 9.50 24.35 -11.37
CA ALA A 605 9.77 24.91 -12.69
C ALA A 605 8.95 24.26 -13.82
N LEU A 606 8.28 23.14 -13.55
CA LEU A 606 7.53 22.38 -14.54
C LEU A 606 6.07 22.85 -14.66
N ASP A 607 5.39 22.48 -15.74
CA ASP A 607 3.95 22.74 -15.89
C ASP A 607 3.08 21.86 -14.98
N GLY A 608 1.77 22.12 -14.99
CA GLY A 608 0.80 21.37 -14.17
C GLY A 608 0.69 19.89 -14.52
N SER A 609 0.94 19.49 -15.77
CA SER A 609 0.84 18.09 -16.20
C SER A 609 1.98 17.26 -15.60
N TYR A 610 3.21 17.77 -15.68
CA TYR A 610 4.36 17.15 -15.04
C TYR A 610 4.25 17.12 -13.52
N ARG A 611 3.82 18.23 -12.89
CA ARG A 611 3.60 18.28 -11.44
C ARG A 611 2.56 17.25 -10.98
N ALA A 612 1.47 17.06 -11.73
CA ALA A 612 0.47 16.04 -11.39
C ALA A 612 1.06 14.62 -11.49
N ARG A 613 1.86 14.32 -12.52
CA ARG A 613 2.57 13.04 -12.65
C ARG A 613 3.56 12.80 -11.51
N ILE A 614 4.34 13.81 -11.11
CA ILE A 614 5.25 13.73 -9.96
C ILE A 614 4.47 13.53 -8.66
N GLY A 615 3.34 14.22 -8.49
CA GLY A 615 2.45 14.02 -7.35
C GLY A 615 1.86 12.60 -7.27
N ALA A 616 1.58 11.97 -8.41
CA ALA A 616 1.19 10.56 -8.45
C ALA A 616 2.33 9.64 -7.98
N LEU A 617 3.56 9.89 -8.45
CA LEU A 617 4.74 9.14 -8.00
C LEU A 617 5.01 9.33 -6.50
N ALA A 618 4.82 10.54 -5.97
CA ALA A 618 4.93 10.82 -4.54
C ALA A 618 3.88 10.04 -3.71
N ALA A 619 2.64 9.93 -4.21
CA ALA A 619 1.61 9.11 -3.57
C ALA A 619 1.95 7.61 -3.61
N GLU A 620 2.44 7.11 -4.74
CA GLU A 620 2.88 5.71 -4.87
C GLU A 620 4.05 5.38 -3.93
N ALA A 621 5.07 6.26 -3.85
CA ALA A 621 6.22 6.08 -2.96
C ALA A 621 5.81 6.10 -1.49
N HIS A 622 4.96 7.06 -1.09
CA HIS A 622 4.44 7.11 0.29
C HIS A 622 3.58 5.88 0.61
N ALA A 623 2.74 5.42 -0.33
CA ALA A 623 1.94 4.22 -0.16
C ALA A 623 2.83 2.97 0.05
N LEU A 624 3.92 2.83 -0.71
CA LEU A 624 4.90 1.76 -0.52
C LEU A 624 5.54 1.80 0.87
N ALA A 625 5.92 2.98 1.34
CA ALA A 625 6.48 3.17 2.67
C ALA A 625 5.46 2.76 3.76
N CYS A 626 4.21 3.22 3.64
CA CYS A 626 3.12 2.84 4.53
C CYS A 626 2.80 1.34 4.48
N ILE A 627 2.78 0.69 3.31
CA ILE A 627 2.58 -0.76 3.18
C ILE A 627 3.69 -1.52 3.91
N GLY A 628 4.95 -1.08 3.78
CA GLY A 628 6.09 -1.66 4.48
C GLY A 628 5.96 -1.55 5.99
N LEU A 629 5.64 -0.35 6.49
CA LEU A 629 5.43 -0.11 7.92
C LEU A 629 4.25 -0.94 8.47
N ARG A 630 3.11 -0.97 7.77
CA ARG A 630 1.94 -1.77 8.16
C ARG A 630 2.27 -3.26 8.23
N THR A 631 3.06 -3.76 7.28
CA THR A 631 3.51 -5.16 7.27
C THR A 631 4.39 -5.46 8.48
N THR A 632 5.36 -4.58 8.74
CA THR A 632 6.28 -4.68 9.88
C THR A 632 5.52 -4.67 11.21
N LEU A 633 4.60 -3.72 11.42
CA LEU A 633 3.79 -3.63 12.63
C LEU A 633 2.96 -4.89 12.89
N ARG A 634 2.39 -5.48 11.84
CA ARG A 634 1.64 -6.74 11.96
C ARG A 634 2.52 -7.92 12.33
N GLN A 635 3.73 -8.00 11.78
CA GLN A 635 4.71 -9.03 12.15
C GLN A 635 5.16 -8.86 13.62
N VAL A 636 5.38 -7.63 14.08
CA VAL A 636 5.66 -7.33 15.50
C VAL A 636 4.53 -7.82 16.40
N SER A 637 3.27 -7.74 15.95
CA SER A 637 2.09 -8.26 16.64
C SER A 637 1.83 -9.76 16.44
N GLY A 638 2.74 -10.50 15.81
CA GLY A 638 2.66 -11.96 15.65
C GLY A 638 1.88 -12.46 14.42
N ALA A 639 1.57 -11.59 13.46
CA ALA A 639 0.93 -12.02 12.21
C ALA A 639 1.94 -12.64 11.23
N GLU A 640 1.57 -13.78 10.64
CA GLU A 640 2.38 -14.47 9.63
C GLU A 640 2.52 -13.65 8.32
N PRO A 641 3.68 -13.74 7.63
CA PRO A 641 3.86 -13.16 6.30
C PRO A 641 2.84 -13.72 5.29
N GLY A 642 2.02 -12.84 4.70
CA GLY A 642 1.00 -13.20 3.70
C GLY A 642 1.43 -12.90 2.27
N ALA A 643 0.49 -13.02 1.32
CA ALA A 643 0.69 -12.63 -0.08
C ALA A 643 0.79 -11.10 -0.32
N GLY A 644 0.93 -10.30 0.75
CA GLY A 644 1.07 -8.84 0.69
C GLY A 644 2.34 -8.37 -0.05
N ALA A 645 3.41 -9.18 -0.07
CA ALA A 645 4.60 -8.89 -0.85
C ALA A 645 4.31 -8.77 -2.36
N SER A 646 3.35 -9.57 -2.88
CA SER A 646 2.92 -9.47 -4.28
C SER A 646 2.19 -8.17 -4.57
N VAL A 647 1.35 -7.68 -3.63
CA VAL A 647 0.69 -6.37 -3.75
C VAL A 647 1.74 -5.26 -3.77
N ARG A 648 2.71 -5.28 -2.83
CA ARG A 648 3.80 -4.30 -2.78
C ARG A 648 4.58 -4.28 -4.10
N LYS A 649 4.96 -5.44 -4.64
CA LYS A 649 5.68 -5.54 -5.91
C LYS A 649 4.90 -4.97 -7.10
N LEU A 650 3.59 -5.22 -7.16
CA LEU A 650 2.70 -4.70 -8.21
C LEU A 650 2.58 -3.18 -8.19
N VAL A 651 2.85 -2.54 -7.05
CA VAL A 651 2.94 -1.07 -6.94
C VAL A 651 4.37 -0.58 -7.24
N GLN A 652 5.36 -1.26 -6.68
CA GLN A 652 6.77 -0.83 -6.71
C GLN A 652 7.37 -0.87 -8.12
N THR A 653 7.15 -1.96 -8.85
CA THR A 653 7.81 -2.15 -10.14
C THR A 653 7.32 -1.16 -11.22
N PRO A 654 6.01 -0.86 -11.34
CA PRO A 654 5.56 0.23 -12.21
C PRO A 654 6.01 1.61 -11.71
N HIS A 655 6.01 1.85 -10.40
CA HIS A 655 6.47 3.13 -9.83
C HIS A 655 7.91 3.46 -10.26
N GLN A 656 8.82 2.49 -10.15
CA GLN A 656 10.21 2.66 -10.56
C GLN A 656 10.35 2.90 -12.07
N GLN A 657 9.61 2.15 -12.90
CA GLN A 657 9.58 2.38 -14.36
C GLN A 657 9.10 3.80 -14.68
N LYS A 658 7.95 4.20 -14.16
CA LYS A 658 7.38 5.54 -14.40
C LYS A 658 8.32 6.67 -13.93
N THR A 659 9.03 6.46 -12.83
CA THR A 659 10.00 7.46 -12.33
C THR A 659 11.20 7.57 -13.26
N ALA A 660 11.78 6.44 -13.69
CA ALA A 660 12.89 6.43 -14.64
C ALA A 660 12.50 6.99 -16.02
N GLU A 661 11.31 6.64 -16.51
CA GLU A 661 10.74 7.16 -17.75
C GLU A 661 10.52 8.69 -17.69
N LEU A 662 9.93 9.20 -16.60
CA LEU A 662 9.73 10.64 -16.43
C LEU A 662 11.04 11.40 -16.27
N ALA A 663 12.02 10.84 -15.54
CA ALA A 663 13.34 11.44 -15.41
C ALA A 663 14.04 11.57 -16.78
N LEU A 664 13.97 10.54 -17.62
CA LEU A 664 14.50 10.60 -18.99
C LEU A 664 13.72 11.60 -19.86
N GLU A 665 12.39 11.59 -19.79
CA GLU A 665 11.53 12.50 -20.56
C GLU A 665 11.87 13.98 -20.28
N LEU A 666 12.10 14.34 -19.02
CA LEU A 666 12.40 15.70 -18.60
C LEU A 666 13.79 16.20 -19.04
N LEU A 667 14.69 15.32 -19.46
CA LEU A 667 15.97 15.74 -20.06
C LEU A 667 15.81 16.30 -21.49
N GLY A 668 14.66 16.07 -22.14
CA GLY A 668 14.43 16.50 -23.52
C GLY A 668 15.52 16.00 -24.47
N PRO A 669 16.12 16.86 -25.33
CA PRO A 669 17.18 16.47 -26.24
C PRO A 669 18.42 15.82 -25.57
N ALA A 670 18.73 16.19 -24.33
CA ALA A 670 19.86 15.59 -23.60
C ALA A 670 19.61 14.11 -23.25
N GLY A 671 18.35 13.67 -23.21
CA GLY A 671 17.98 12.26 -23.06
C GLY A 671 18.20 11.42 -24.33
N ALA A 672 18.55 12.03 -25.46
CA ALA A 672 18.83 11.32 -26.71
C ALA A 672 20.26 10.75 -26.79
N VAL A 673 21.16 11.14 -25.88
CA VAL A 673 22.56 10.71 -25.85
C VAL A 673 22.90 9.99 -24.55
N ARG A 674 23.89 9.10 -24.57
CA ARG A 674 24.41 8.42 -23.37
C ARG A 674 25.62 9.17 -22.80
N GLU A 675 25.49 10.48 -22.67
CA GLU A 675 26.54 11.38 -22.18
C GLU A 675 25.94 12.32 -21.11
N GLY A 676 26.76 12.74 -20.15
CA GLY A 676 26.32 13.63 -19.07
C GLY A 676 25.11 13.07 -18.31
N ALA A 677 24.04 13.87 -18.18
CA ALA A 677 22.82 13.43 -17.50
C ALA A 677 22.10 12.27 -18.22
N GLY A 678 22.28 12.15 -19.54
CA GLY A 678 21.64 11.12 -20.36
C GLY A 678 22.20 9.71 -20.11
N GLU A 679 23.47 9.59 -19.71
CA GLU A 679 24.11 8.30 -19.42
C GLU A 679 23.32 7.51 -18.35
N ARG A 680 23.12 8.11 -17.18
CA ARG A 680 22.41 7.47 -16.07
C ARG A 680 20.90 7.34 -16.34
N ALA A 681 20.28 8.33 -16.98
CA ALA A 681 18.84 8.32 -17.23
C ALA A 681 18.43 7.28 -18.29
N VAL A 682 19.17 7.18 -19.40
CA VAL A 682 18.93 6.16 -20.43
C VAL A 682 19.19 4.78 -19.85
N HIS A 683 20.30 4.59 -19.13
CA HIS A 683 20.60 3.32 -18.48
C HIS A 683 19.48 2.92 -17.49
N GLY A 684 19.08 3.83 -16.60
CA GLY A 684 18.04 3.60 -15.60
C GLY A 684 16.68 3.24 -16.21
N MET A 685 16.26 3.95 -17.26
CA MET A 685 15.04 3.64 -18.00
C MET A 685 15.10 2.24 -18.62
N LEU A 686 16.19 1.91 -19.32
CA LEU A 686 16.36 0.60 -19.96
C LEU A 686 16.41 -0.54 -18.93
N MET A 687 17.16 -0.38 -17.84
CA MET A 687 17.23 -1.36 -16.74
C MET A 687 15.89 -1.57 -16.06
N SER A 688 15.10 -0.51 -15.88
CA SER A 688 13.81 -0.59 -15.19
C SER A 688 12.83 -1.58 -15.86
N ARG A 689 13.03 -1.93 -17.14
CA ARG A 689 12.19 -2.88 -17.86
C ARG A 689 12.26 -4.31 -17.31
N CYS A 690 13.37 -4.72 -16.69
CA CYS A 690 13.50 -6.06 -16.12
C CYS A 690 12.62 -6.25 -14.87
N LEU A 691 12.27 -5.16 -14.17
CA LEU A 691 11.64 -5.17 -12.86
C LEU A 691 10.25 -5.84 -12.85
N THR A 692 9.50 -5.71 -13.95
CA THR A 692 8.18 -6.35 -14.14
C THR A 692 8.27 -7.80 -14.63
N ILE A 693 9.48 -8.33 -14.81
CA ILE A 693 9.76 -9.68 -15.33
C ILE A 693 10.45 -10.52 -14.25
N ALA A 694 11.56 -10.03 -13.71
CA ALA A 694 12.37 -10.70 -12.69
C ALA A 694 11.59 -10.89 -11.37
N GLY A 695 11.89 -11.95 -10.61
CA GLY A 695 11.17 -12.28 -9.37
C GLY A 695 9.69 -12.63 -9.58
N GLY A 696 9.33 -13.10 -10.78
CA GLY A 696 7.96 -13.44 -11.20
C GLY A 696 7.22 -12.29 -11.88
N THR A 697 6.76 -12.51 -13.11
CA THR A 697 6.12 -11.48 -13.95
C THR A 697 4.90 -10.84 -13.29
N THR A 698 4.54 -9.62 -13.74
CA THR A 698 3.31 -8.94 -13.31
C THR A 698 2.08 -9.86 -13.37
N GLN A 699 1.92 -10.65 -14.44
CA GLN A 699 0.80 -11.57 -14.61
C GLN A 699 0.80 -12.68 -13.55
N VAL A 700 1.97 -13.21 -13.19
CA VAL A 700 2.08 -14.20 -12.11
C VAL A 700 1.75 -13.57 -10.75
N GLN A 701 2.21 -12.34 -10.49
CA GLN A 701 1.86 -11.64 -9.25
C GLN A 701 0.35 -11.36 -9.15
N LEU A 702 -0.29 -10.96 -10.25
CA LEU A 702 -1.74 -10.77 -10.32
C LEU A 702 -2.50 -12.08 -10.07
N ASN A 703 -2.03 -13.20 -10.61
CA ASN A 703 -2.59 -14.52 -10.28
C ASN A 703 -2.44 -14.84 -8.78
N VAL A 704 -1.27 -14.57 -8.19
CA VAL A 704 -1.04 -14.80 -6.75
C VAL A 704 -1.99 -13.96 -5.89
N VAL A 705 -2.17 -12.68 -6.22
CA VAL A 705 -3.10 -11.78 -5.52
C VAL A 705 -4.54 -12.27 -5.66
N ALA A 706 -4.98 -12.55 -6.88
CA ALA A 706 -6.32 -13.05 -7.16
C ALA A 706 -6.63 -14.38 -6.43
N GLU A 707 -5.71 -15.34 -6.46
CA GLU A 707 -5.95 -16.68 -5.94
C GLU A 707 -5.74 -16.78 -4.43
N ARG A 708 -4.70 -16.12 -3.89
CA ARG A 708 -4.35 -16.25 -2.47
C ARG A 708 -5.00 -15.22 -1.58
N ILE A 709 -5.35 -14.03 -2.10
CA ILE A 709 -5.99 -12.97 -1.31
C ILE A 709 -7.48 -12.91 -1.61
N LEU A 710 -7.89 -12.90 -2.88
CA LEU A 710 -9.30 -12.82 -3.26
C LEU A 710 -10.00 -14.18 -3.34
N GLY A 711 -9.24 -15.29 -3.35
CA GLY A 711 -9.78 -16.64 -3.41
C GLY A 711 -10.40 -16.99 -4.77
N LEU A 712 -9.94 -16.35 -5.85
CA LEU A 712 -10.39 -16.69 -7.21
C LEU A 712 -9.86 -18.07 -7.64
N PRO A 713 -10.60 -18.81 -8.47
CA PRO A 713 -10.22 -20.15 -8.88
C PRO A 713 -8.95 -20.17 -9.74
N ARG A 714 -8.13 -21.22 -9.58
CA ARG A 714 -6.99 -21.52 -10.45
C ARG A 714 -7.46 -21.93 -11.85
N ASP A 715 -6.59 -21.66 -12.83
CA ASP A 715 -6.82 -22.00 -14.23
C ASP A 715 -7.06 -23.51 -14.41
#